data_AF-A0A970PC93-F1
#
_entry.id   AF-A0A970PC93-F1
#
_cell.length_a   1.000
_cell.length_b   1.000
_cell.length_c   1.000
_cell.angle_alpha   90.00
_cell.angle_beta   90.00
_cell.angle_gamma   90.00
#
_symmetry.space_group_name_H-M   'P 1'
#
loop_
_entity.id
_entity.type
_entity.pdbx_description
1 polymer ?
#
loop_
_entity_poly.entity_id
_entity_poly.type
_entity_poly.pdbx_seq_one_letter_code
_entity_poly.pdbx_strand_id
1 'polypeptide(L)'
;DLDSLVLRMETPVQSAVLEGTEVATAAGEATLTASLASEGSSVCDRPWTVAQNGATISEGVVADGRLIARGPGQMVVDIYDFARNAPKTFTVTPDRVDIGIVGGPFSFYKGMMKTHEMVIAFGDDGETVADAFEAQPLLLADANWYADSRATGHWPLGSYEERYPGYAAGVETTIRDWDNRQRQGDSTVKYGGMLQCGDPVGYEGGNNLESALEEGSMIQFLMTGRGDYFRYADTSIRHYSDIDIDHSDSTGGLIYVHGPHSRDKLDYGRAGINGHSWYNGVILYGLFMGSQRVLDTAPQVGEYYARFPFPPRELIHYWRQPAWKFMDLNQAYEVTADVAHLQAAVGDAELTRMQQDHVVHLWPYMFAVGAKAVRQYHDITLDPGARELYLQLMDGFMRLRERPDDTVNGEWPKAPGQLLGNFPNDRSCAYYNEAAHATWLSGDERFARAAGSDLAFQIAFNVNDPTLLWGSADLLRAMDQLGIPEPDLSAKLPETFMTPSRIGANADRPKIALQVIEDADRAFAIDLFKTSYRKYNHAYEGTAIVYAPDGTEVTSAPVRMDGLQRYRLEVPADGQTGVYAVTITVDDPWYWSVDALDFDLEAGEHTIRLCTRYDRQYIDAICIARAGEYFPTLHGDPPAGSLILQVEDGEMEPGMEVVEWVDALGGGAVRATTAEDGDNGPWVTLNFEVPEAGRYRFFARTWKSYADLINVQIDDQEPFQCKQTHDMDGNPYPSWSIATTLGEDAIVQPYLDLGKYNMGAYNPTALLPHPALD
;
A
#
# COMPACT_ATOMS: atom_id res chain seq x y z
N ASP A 1 6.48 12.21 31.30
CA ASP A 1 5.21 12.95 31.47
C ASP A 1 5.49 14.42 31.67
N LEU A 2 4.74 15.26 30.96
CA LEU A 2 4.73 16.71 31.10
C LEU A 2 3.36 17.10 31.63
N ASP A 3 3.30 17.91 32.70
CA ASP A 3 2.01 18.44 33.20
C ASP A 3 1.47 19.53 32.26
N SER A 4 2.36 20.40 31.78
CA SER A 4 2.11 21.39 30.72
C SER A 4 3.43 21.99 30.23
N LEU A 5 3.40 22.64 29.06
CA LEU A 5 4.48 23.47 28.54
C LEU A 5 3.87 24.77 28.02
N VAL A 6 4.26 25.90 28.65
CA VAL A 6 3.63 27.20 28.43
C VAL A 6 4.66 28.25 28.04
N LEU A 7 4.41 28.95 26.94
CA LEU A 7 5.10 30.18 26.58
C LEU A 7 4.33 31.37 27.17
N ARG A 8 4.95 32.12 28.08
CA ARG A 8 4.34 33.27 28.75
C ARG A 8 4.83 34.58 28.16
N MET A 9 3.89 35.47 27.87
CA MET A 9 4.12 36.84 27.43
C MET A 9 3.55 37.83 28.44
N GLU A 10 4.42 38.61 29.08
CA GLU A 10 4.02 39.66 30.03
C GLU A 10 3.65 40.93 29.25
N THR A 11 2.36 41.22 29.14
CA THR A 11 1.85 42.37 28.38
C THR A 11 0.48 42.81 28.92
N PRO A 12 0.19 44.11 29.04
CA PRO A 12 -1.14 44.56 29.42
C PRO A 12 -2.19 44.18 28.37
N VAL A 13 -3.23 43.47 28.80
CA VAL A 13 -4.37 43.09 27.95
C VAL A 13 -5.65 43.60 28.60
N GLN A 14 -6.49 44.28 27.82
CA GLN A 14 -7.80 44.82 28.22
C GLN A 14 -8.95 43.93 27.72
N SER A 15 -8.82 43.37 26.52
CA SER A 15 -9.74 42.39 25.96
C SER A 15 -9.01 41.40 25.08
N ALA A 16 -9.63 40.25 24.80
CA ALA A 16 -9.14 39.30 23.83
C ALA A 16 -10.29 38.69 23.01
N VAL A 17 -9.98 38.13 21.85
CA VAL A 17 -10.87 37.28 21.05
C VAL A 17 -10.26 35.89 20.98
N LEU A 18 -11.05 34.88 21.35
CA LEU A 18 -10.71 33.46 21.34
C LEU A 18 -11.79 32.73 20.55
N GLU A 19 -11.47 32.12 19.40
CA GLU A 19 -12.46 31.41 18.55
C GLU A 19 -13.71 32.28 18.25
N GLY A 20 -13.48 33.54 17.87
CA GLY A 20 -14.55 34.53 17.63
C GLY A 20 -15.29 35.04 18.87
N THR A 21 -14.96 34.54 20.07
CA THR A 21 -15.58 34.95 21.33
C THR A 21 -14.78 36.07 21.99
N GLU A 22 -15.40 37.25 22.14
CA GLU A 22 -14.78 38.39 22.81
C GLU A 22 -14.86 38.26 24.34
N VAL A 23 -13.73 38.44 25.02
CA VAL A 23 -13.58 38.38 26.48
C VAL A 23 -12.93 39.65 27.02
N ALA A 24 -13.47 40.21 28.10
CA ALA A 24 -12.89 41.36 28.79
C ALA A 24 -12.01 40.90 29.95
N THR A 25 -10.70 41.16 29.93
CA THR A 25 -9.76 40.67 30.96
C THR A 25 -10.00 41.32 32.33
N ALA A 26 -10.57 42.52 32.36
CA ALA A 26 -10.98 43.19 33.59
C ALA A 26 -12.08 42.42 34.35
N ALA A 27 -12.86 41.58 33.65
CA ALA A 27 -13.84 40.71 34.28
C ALA A 27 -13.19 39.45 34.88
N GLY A 28 -11.91 39.20 34.63
CA GLY A 28 -11.11 38.10 35.19
C GLY A 28 -10.41 37.27 34.12
N GLU A 29 -9.77 36.17 34.53
CA GLU A 29 -9.03 35.27 33.64
C GLU A 29 -9.96 34.62 32.62
N ALA A 30 -9.53 34.60 31.35
CA ALA A 30 -10.20 33.89 30.28
C ALA A 30 -9.26 32.86 29.66
N THR A 31 -9.76 31.66 29.40
CA THR A 31 -8.97 30.54 28.88
C THR A 31 -9.70 29.85 27.73
N LEU A 32 -9.05 29.71 26.58
CA LEU A 32 -9.39 28.75 25.54
C LEU A 32 -8.64 27.45 25.81
N THR A 33 -9.36 26.34 25.80
CA THR A 33 -8.78 24.99 25.89
C THR A 33 -9.27 24.19 24.70
N ALA A 34 -8.35 23.60 23.93
CA ALA A 34 -8.64 22.55 22.97
C ALA A 34 -8.10 21.22 23.50
N SER A 35 -8.98 20.23 23.55
CA SER A 35 -8.68 18.90 24.10
C SER A 35 -8.86 17.84 23.02
N LEU A 36 -8.20 16.70 23.20
CA LEU A 36 -8.65 15.46 22.56
C LEU A 36 -9.88 14.96 23.34
N ALA A 37 -10.93 14.54 22.65
CA ALA A 37 -12.14 14.00 23.30
C ALA A 37 -11.82 12.90 24.33
N SER A 38 -12.71 12.76 25.32
CA SER A 38 -12.54 11.85 26.46
C SER A 38 -12.43 10.37 26.05
N GLU A 39 -11.74 9.57 26.89
CA GLU A 39 -11.60 8.12 26.76
C GLU A 39 -12.93 7.43 26.40
N GLY A 40 -12.94 6.67 25.29
CA GLY A 40 -14.07 5.83 24.87
C GLY A 40 -14.77 6.25 23.57
N SER A 41 -14.49 7.43 23.00
CA SER A 41 -15.00 7.79 21.67
C SER A 41 -14.19 7.10 20.56
N SER A 42 -14.88 6.60 19.53
CA SER A 42 -14.22 6.14 18.29
C SER A 42 -13.83 7.29 17.36
N VAL A 43 -14.35 8.50 17.62
CA VAL A 43 -14.13 9.71 16.84
C VAL A 43 -13.44 10.77 17.71
N CYS A 44 -12.36 11.34 17.21
CA CYS A 44 -11.68 12.49 17.79
C CYS A 44 -12.50 13.74 17.48
N ASP A 45 -13.56 13.97 18.27
CA ASP A 45 -14.04 15.34 18.45
C ASP A 45 -12.86 16.09 19.08
N ARG A 46 -12.46 17.25 18.55
CA ARG A 46 -11.36 18.05 19.11
C ARG A 46 -11.97 19.23 19.88
N PRO A 47 -12.85 18.96 20.86
CA PRO A 47 -13.70 19.98 21.40
C PRO A 47 -12.85 21.07 22.00
N TRP A 48 -13.35 22.29 21.85
CA TRP A 48 -12.76 23.42 22.52
C TRP A 48 -13.81 24.13 23.36
N THR A 49 -13.32 24.77 24.41
CA THR A 49 -14.12 25.59 25.32
C THR A 49 -13.40 26.89 25.59
N VAL A 50 -14.11 28.00 25.52
CA VAL A 50 -13.68 29.27 26.10
C VAL A 50 -14.38 29.42 27.45
N ALA A 51 -13.61 29.57 28.52
CA ALA A 51 -14.11 29.81 29.86
C ALA A 51 -13.62 31.15 30.40
N GLN A 52 -14.47 31.85 31.15
CA GLN A 52 -14.10 33.05 31.88
C GLN A 52 -14.41 32.87 33.36
N ASN A 53 -13.40 33.05 34.23
CA ASN A 53 -13.47 32.73 35.66
C ASN A 53 -14.00 31.31 35.95
N GLY A 54 -13.62 30.35 35.11
CA GLY A 54 -14.04 28.95 35.21
C GLY A 54 -15.46 28.65 34.71
N ALA A 55 -16.23 29.64 34.25
CA ALA A 55 -17.52 29.40 33.59
C ALA A 55 -17.32 29.31 32.08
N THR A 56 -17.73 28.19 31.46
CA THR A 56 -17.77 28.06 29.99
C THR A 56 -18.74 29.09 29.41
N ILE A 57 -18.25 29.90 28.47
CA ILE A 57 -19.03 30.94 27.79
C ILE A 57 -19.18 30.67 26.29
N SER A 58 -18.32 29.80 25.73
CA SER A 58 -18.39 29.36 24.33
C SER A 58 -17.75 27.97 24.20
N GLU A 59 -18.21 27.18 23.24
CA GLU A 59 -17.69 25.84 22.95
C GLU A 59 -17.90 25.48 21.47
N GLY A 60 -17.10 24.56 20.96
CA GLY A 60 -17.17 24.09 19.57
C GLY A 60 -16.42 22.78 19.34
N VAL A 61 -16.34 22.37 18.09
CA VAL A 61 -15.84 21.02 17.69
C VAL A 61 -14.37 21.00 17.28
N VAL A 62 -13.89 22.06 16.60
CA VAL A 62 -12.51 22.24 16.14
C VAL A 62 -12.15 23.70 16.33
N ALA A 63 -11.05 23.97 17.02
CA ALA A 63 -10.54 25.32 17.26
C ALA A 63 -9.60 25.72 16.12
N ASP A 64 -9.75 26.94 15.62
CA ASP A 64 -8.87 27.53 14.61
C ASP A 64 -7.47 27.75 15.17
N GLY A 65 -7.34 28.06 16.48
CA GLY A 65 -6.04 28.23 17.13
C GLY A 65 -5.52 29.67 17.15
N ARG A 66 -6.41 30.64 16.95
CA ARG A 66 -6.08 32.06 16.92
C ARG A 66 -6.54 32.80 18.18
N LEU A 67 -5.64 33.62 18.72
CA LEU A 67 -5.88 34.56 19.81
C LEU A 67 -5.59 35.99 19.34
N ILE A 68 -6.52 36.91 19.58
CA ILE A 68 -6.30 38.35 19.38
C ILE A 68 -6.38 39.05 20.74
N ALA A 69 -5.27 39.50 21.29
CA ALA A 69 -5.20 40.25 22.55
C ALA A 69 -5.07 41.76 22.28
N ARG A 70 -5.89 42.57 22.95
CA ARG A 70 -5.93 44.04 22.78
C ARG A 70 -5.68 44.74 24.10
N GLY A 71 -4.83 45.76 24.09
CA GLY A 71 -4.47 46.60 25.23
C GLY A 71 -4.05 47.99 24.74
N PRO A 72 -2.87 48.53 25.13
CA PRO A 72 -2.31 49.73 24.50
C PRO A 72 -2.04 49.58 22.99
N GLY A 73 -1.97 48.36 22.49
CA GLY A 73 -1.91 47.98 21.08
C GLY A 73 -2.59 46.62 20.86
N GLN A 74 -2.37 46.01 19.70
CA GLN A 74 -2.88 44.67 19.36
C GLN A 74 -1.74 43.66 19.27
N MET A 75 -2.00 42.44 19.73
CA MET A 75 -1.17 41.26 19.55
C MET A 75 -2.03 40.12 19.02
N VAL A 76 -1.57 39.45 17.97
CA VAL A 76 -2.21 38.26 17.41
C VAL A 76 -1.25 37.09 17.58
N VAL A 77 -1.76 35.98 18.09
CA VAL A 77 -1.05 34.70 18.16
C VAL A 77 -1.85 33.70 17.34
N ASP A 78 -1.18 33.02 16.43
CA ASP A 78 -1.77 31.90 15.68
C ASP A 78 -0.83 30.69 15.76
N ILE A 79 -1.40 29.49 15.85
CA ILE A 79 -0.65 28.24 15.96
C ILE A 79 -1.15 27.29 14.88
N TYR A 80 -0.24 26.93 13.97
CA TYR A 80 -0.56 26.06 12.87
C TYR A 80 -1.05 24.70 13.38
N ASP A 81 -2.13 24.20 12.80
CA ASP A 81 -2.72 22.90 13.16
C ASP A 81 -3.06 22.77 14.67
N PHE A 82 -3.53 23.85 15.30
CA PHE A 82 -3.78 23.93 16.75
C PHE A 82 -4.62 22.76 17.26
N ALA A 83 -5.81 22.53 16.70
CA ALA A 83 -6.69 21.46 17.13
C ALA A 83 -6.12 20.06 16.84
N ARG A 84 -5.42 19.88 15.71
CA ARG A 84 -4.75 18.61 15.36
C ARG A 84 -3.66 18.26 16.36
N ASN A 85 -3.00 19.27 16.92
CA ASN A 85 -1.94 19.12 17.92
C ASN A 85 -2.43 19.22 19.37
N ALA A 86 -3.72 19.03 19.64
CA ALA A 86 -4.26 19.01 21.00
C ALA A 86 -3.50 17.98 21.91
N PRO A 87 -3.40 18.24 23.23
CA PRO A 87 -4.02 19.34 23.97
C PRO A 87 -3.28 20.69 23.84
N LYS A 88 -4.04 21.77 23.68
CA LYS A 88 -3.54 23.16 23.56
C LYS A 88 -4.37 24.14 24.38
N THR A 89 -3.77 25.24 24.83
CA THR A 89 -4.48 26.31 25.54
C THR A 89 -4.00 27.71 25.17
N PHE A 90 -4.91 28.69 25.26
CA PHE A 90 -4.55 30.10 25.45
C PHE A 90 -5.18 30.59 26.75
N THR A 91 -4.41 31.24 27.60
CA THR A 91 -4.93 31.89 28.81
C THR A 91 -4.56 33.37 28.77
N VAL A 92 -5.54 34.24 29.02
CA VAL A 92 -5.38 35.69 29.00
C VAL A 92 -5.83 36.26 30.34
N THR A 93 -5.00 37.14 30.87
CA THR A 93 -5.23 37.91 32.11
C THR A 93 -4.95 39.39 31.84
N PRO A 94 -5.24 40.32 32.76
CA PRO A 94 -4.94 41.73 32.56
C PRO A 94 -3.48 42.08 32.27
N ASP A 95 -2.53 41.23 32.68
CA ASP A 95 -1.10 41.50 32.65
C ASP A 95 -0.27 40.47 31.86
N ARG A 96 -0.90 39.40 31.34
CA ARG A 96 -0.20 38.40 30.51
C ARG A 96 -1.10 37.61 29.56
N VAL A 97 -0.44 37.03 28.56
CA VAL A 97 -0.92 35.95 27.70
C VAL A 97 -0.04 34.72 27.90
N ASP A 98 -0.67 33.57 28.16
CA ASP A 98 -0.04 32.26 28.30
C ASP A 98 -0.48 31.38 27.12
N ILE A 99 0.49 30.82 26.40
CA ILE A 99 0.30 29.93 25.25
C ILE A 99 0.70 28.52 25.68
N GLY A 100 -0.28 27.66 25.93
CA GLY A 100 -0.06 26.25 26.26
C GLY A 100 0.23 25.44 25.01
N ILE A 101 1.52 25.33 24.69
CA ILE A 101 2.04 24.45 23.64
C ILE A 101 1.76 22.98 24.00
N VAL A 102 1.79 22.65 25.30
CA VAL A 102 1.21 21.42 25.83
C VAL A 102 0.22 21.86 26.90
N GLY A 103 -1.06 21.90 26.55
CA GLY A 103 -2.13 22.53 27.33
C GLY A 103 -2.62 21.73 28.55
N GLY A 104 -2.11 20.52 28.77
CA GLY A 104 -2.46 19.65 29.88
C GLY A 104 -1.55 18.42 29.94
N PRO A 105 -1.80 17.50 30.89
CA PRO A 105 -0.95 16.33 31.09
C PRO A 105 -0.76 15.53 29.80
N PHE A 106 0.49 15.27 29.44
CA PHE A 106 0.83 14.59 28.21
C PHE A 106 2.11 13.76 28.35
N SER A 107 2.12 12.55 27.79
CA SER A 107 3.24 11.63 27.88
C SER A 107 3.99 11.56 26.56
N PHE A 108 5.25 11.95 26.58
CA PHE A 108 6.21 11.69 25.51
C PHE A 108 7.00 10.42 25.83
N TYR A 109 7.28 9.61 24.81
CA TYR A 109 8.20 8.50 24.93
C TYR A 109 9.65 8.98 24.79
N LYS A 110 10.60 8.17 25.28
CA LYS A 110 12.03 8.50 25.24
C LYS A 110 12.46 8.87 23.82
N GLY A 111 13.19 9.99 23.70
CA GLY A 111 13.79 10.42 22.45
C GLY A 111 12.83 11.08 21.48
N MET A 112 11.52 11.16 21.77
CA MET A 112 10.60 11.93 20.93
C MET A 112 10.81 13.43 21.12
N MET A 113 10.61 14.18 20.05
CA MET A 113 10.43 15.62 20.07
C MET A 113 9.10 15.98 19.41
N LYS A 114 8.69 17.25 19.54
CA LYS A 114 7.59 17.82 18.77
C LYS A 114 7.86 19.29 18.54
N THR A 115 7.80 19.69 17.28
CA THR A 115 7.91 21.06 16.80
C THR A 115 6.52 21.65 16.67
N HIS A 116 6.36 22.90 17.09
CA HIS A 116 5.11 23.65 16.92
C HIS A 116 5.41 24.97 16.21
N GLU A 117 4.73 25.21 15.10
CA GLU A 117 4.82 26.47 14.40
C GLU A 117 3.77 27.44 14.91
N MET A 118 4.21 28.67 15.18
CA MET A 118 3.34 29.74 15.61
C MET A 118 3.84 31.07 15.05
N VAL A 119 2.91 31.99 14.85
CA VAL A 119 3.22 33.38 14.56
C VAL A 119 2.74 34.26 15.70
N ILE A 120 3.55 35.25 16.06
CA ILE A 120 3.20 36.29 17.01
C ILE A 120 3.36 37.62 16.29
N ALA A 121 2.25 38.28 15.98
CA ALA A 121 2.22 39.54 15.27
C ALA A 121 1.78 40.67 16.20
N PHE A 122 2.42 41.84 16.05
CA PHE A 122 2.12 43.03 16.85
C PHE A 122 1.65 44.17 15.94
N GLY A 123 0.64 44.91 16.39
CA GLY A 123 0.05 46.03 15.68
C GLY A 123 -1.24 45.69 14.94
N ASP A 124 -1.77 46.70 14.24
CA ASP A 124 -3.10 46.65 13.63
C ASP A 124 -3.19 45.64 12.47
N ASP A 125 -2.07 45.35 11.80
CA ASP A 125 -1.98 44.38 10.70
C ASP A 125 -1.78 42.93 11.18
N GLY A 126 -1.85 42.68 12.50
CA GLY A 126 -1.54 41.37 13.08
C GLY A 126 -2.41 40.23 12.55
N GLU A 127 -3.68 40.49 12.26
CA GLU A 127 -4.61 39.50 11.69
C GLU A 127 -4.23 39.15 10.24
N THR A 128 -3.80 40.12 9.44
CA THR A 128 -3.32 39.88 8.07
C THR A 128 -2.05 39.03 8.05
N VAL A 129 -1.16 39.21 9.03
CA VAL A 129 0.04 38.37 9.18
C VAL A 129 -0.35 36.94 9.56
N ALA A 130 -1.34 36.75 10.44
CA ALA A 130 -1.86 35.44 10.80
C ALA A 130 -2.54 34.74 9.62
N ASP A 131 -3.32 35.46 8.81
CA ASP A 131 -3.92 34.92 7.59
C ASP A 131 -2.85 34.47 6.58
N ALA A 132 -1.78 35.25 6.43
CA ALA A 132 -0.65 34.87 5.58
C ALA A 132 0.12 33.67 6.13
N PHE A 133 0.24 33.53 7.45
CA PHE A 133 0.86 32.38 8.10
C PHE A 133 0.06 31.09 7.85
N GLU A 134 -1.26 31.12 8.06
CA GLU A 134 -2.15 29.97 7.79
C GLU A 134 -2.22 29.59 6.31
N ALA A 135 -2.11 30.58 5.42
CA ALA A 135 -2.08 30.34 3.98
C ALA A 135 -0.78 29.64 3.50
N GLN A 136 0.28 29.62 4.31
CA GLN A 136 1.59 29.04 4.00
C GLN A 136 2.08 29.34 2.56
N PRO A 137 2.22 30.62 2.17
CA PRO A 137 2.63 30.97 0.81
C PRO A 137 4.04 30.44 0.51
N LEU A 138 4.16 29.67 -0.58
CA LEU A 138 5.43 29.16 -1.08
C LEU A 138 5.90 29.95 -2.29
N LEU A 139 7.20 30.25 -2.34
CA LEU A 139 7.86 30.76 -3.54
C LEU A 139 8.51 29.58 -4.27
N LEU A 140 8.08 29.31 -5.50
CA LEU A 140 8.51 28.16 -6.28
C LEU A 140 9.30 28.59 -7.52
N ALA A 141 10.35 27.83 -7.85
CA ALA A 141 10.88 27.81 -9.21
C ALA A 141 9.92 27.07 -10.16
N ASP A 142 10.15 27.20 -11.46
CA ASP A 142 9.45 26.39 -12.46
C ASP A 142 9.73 24.90 -12.25
N ALA A 143 8.74 24.03 -12.50
CA ALA A 143 8.91 22.58 -12.36
C ALA A 143 10.07 22.03 -13.19
N ASN A 144 10.29 22.58 -14.39
CA ASN A 144 11.41 22.17 -15.24
C ASN A 144 12.76 22.60 -14.66
N TRP A 145 12.82 23.68 -13.87
CA TRP A 145 14.06 24.05 -13.20
C TRP A 145 14.45 23.01 -12.15
N TYR A 146 13.50 22.55 -11.32
CA TYR A 146 13.77 21.47 -10.35
C TYR A 146 14.23 20.21 -11.05
N ALA A 147 13.51 19.80 -12.09
CA ALA A 147 13.88 18.67 -12.91
C ALA A 147 15.29 18.82 -13.50
N ASP A 148 15.54 19.88 -14.29
CA ASP A 148 16.77 20.03 -15.07
C ASP A 148 18.02 20.29 -14.23
N SER A 149 17.87 20.91 -13.06
CA SER A 149 18.99 21.21 -12.17
C SER A 149 19.58 19.97 -11.51
N ARG A 150 18.78 18.89 -11.37
CA ARG A 150 19.10 17.69 -10.59
C ARG A 150 19.48 17.97 -9.13
N ALA A 151 19.14 19.16 -8.62
CA ALA A 151 19.53 19.62 -7.30
C ALA A 151 18.94 18.75 -6.17
N THR A 152 17.91 17.97 -6.49
CA THR A 152 17.20 17.07 -5.56
C THR A 152 17.70 15.62 -5.63
N GLY A 153 18.73 15.33 -6.43
CA GLY A 153 19.22 13.96 -6.66
C GLY A 153 18.32 13.12 -7.58
N HIS A 154 17.29 13.74 -8.15
CA HIS A 154 16.34 13.19 -9.12
C HIS A 154 16.41 13.98 -10.43
N TRP A 155 16.04 13.36 -11.55
CA TRP A 155 15.95 14.00 -12.87
C TRP A 155 14.60 13.71 -13.56
N PRO A 156 13.47 14.12 -12.95
CA PRO A 156 12.14 13.76 -13.45
C PRO A 156 11.75 14.54 -14.71
N LEU A 157 10.62 14.16 -15.31
CA LEU A 157 9.98 14.92 -16.39
C LEU A 157 9.03 15.97 -15.80
N GLY A 158 9.33 17.25 -15.98
CA GLY A 158 8.40 18.33 -15.63
C GLY A 158 7.14 18.29 -16.51
N SER A 159 5.99 18.66 -15.94
CA SER A 159 4.70 18.71 -16.67
C SER A 159 4.33 17.37 -17.35
N TYR A 160 4.65 16.25 -16.70
CA TYR A 160 4.38 14.92 -17.24
C TYR A 160 2.89 14.62 -17.43
N GLU A 161 2.00 15.30 -16.71
CA GLU A 161 0.55 15.01 -16.66
C GLU A 161 -0.12 14.99 -18.04
N GLU A 162 0.30 15.86 -18.96
CA GLU A 162 -0.23 15.89 -20.33
C GLU A 162 0.29 14.74 -21.21
N ARG A 163 1.50 14.24 -20.93
CA ARG A 163 2.18 13.21 -21.75
C ARG A 163 1.94 11.79 -21.24
N TYR A 164 1.76 11.66 -19.93
CA TYR A 164 1.55 10.40 -19.21
C TYR A 164 0.33 10.51 -18.28
N PRO A 165 -0.88 10.76 -18.83
CA PRO A 165 -2.09 10.95 -18.04
C PRO A 165 -2.48 9.74 -17.19
N GLY A 166 -2.21 8.51 -17.64
CA GLY A 166 -2.48 7.30 -16.86
C GLY A 166 -1.63 7.24 -15.58
N TYR A 167 -0.34 7.55 -15.71
CA TYR A 167 0.58 7.70 -14.59
C TYR A 167 0.12 8.81 -13.63
N ALA A 168 -0.28 9.98 -14.17
CA ALA A 168 -0.80 11.08 -13.36
C ALA A 168 -2.04 10.70 -12.55
N ALA A 169 -2.97 9.95 -13.15
CA ALA A 169 -4.14 9.44 -12.45
C ALA A 169 -3.77 8.47 -11.31
N GLY A 170 -2.76 7.62 -11.52
CA GLY A 170 -2.23 6.72 -10.49
C GLY A 170 -1.55 7.46 -9.33
N VAL A 171 -0.76 8.51 -9.64
CA VAL A 171 -0.16 9.41 -8.64
C VAL A 171 -1.24 10.09 -7.79
N GLU A 172 -2.24 10.69 -8.44
CA GLU A 172 -3.32 11.38 -7.74
C GLU A 172 -4.11 10.42 -6.85
N THR A 173 -4.47 9.25 -7.37
CA THR A 173 -5.21 8.23 -6.60
C THR A 173 -4.41 7.80 -5.38
N THR A 174 -3.12 7.51 -5.56
CA THR A 174 -2.23 7.09 -4.47
C THR A 174 -2.15 8.16 -3.38
N ILE A 175 -1.82 9.42 -3.73
CA ILE A 175 -1.69 10.49 -2.74
C ILE A 175 -3.01 10.78 -2.04
N ARG A 176 -4.13 10.82 -2.79
CA ARG A 176 -5.47 11.04 -2.22
C ARG A 176 -5.85 9.95 -1.23
N ASP A 177 -5.59 8.69 -1.55
CA ASP A 177 -5.91 7.56 -0.67
C ASP A 177 -5.12 7.61 0.63
N TRP A 178 -3.84 8.00 0.56
CA TRP A 178 -3.01 8.16 1.76
C TRP A 178 -3.33 9.40 2.59
N ASP A 179 -3.65 10.54 1.96
CA ASP A 179 -4.18 11.71 2.66
C ASP A 179 -5.50 11.37 3.37
N ASN A 180 -6.40 10.61 2.72
CA ASN A 180 -7.62 10.13 3.35
C ASN A 180 -7.35 9.22 4.55
N ARG A 181 -6.35 8.33 4.49
CA ARG A 181 -5.93 7.49 5.63
C ARG A 181 -5.40 8.32 6.79
N GLN A 182 -4.59 9.34 6.50
CA GLN A 182 -4.09 10.27 7.51
C GLN A 182 -5.25 11.02 8.17
N ARG A 183 -6.16 11.60 7.39
CA ARG A 183 -7.36 12.28 7.90
C ARG A 183 -8.25 11.35 8.72
N GLN A 184 -8.40 10.10 8.28
CA GLN A 184 -9.14 9.09 9.04
C GLN A 184 -8.46 8.83 10.39
N GLY A 185 -7.13 8.63 10.42
CA GLY A 185 -6.37 8.46 11.66
C GLY A 185 -6.54 9.63 12.61
N ASP A 186 -6.31 10.82 12.09
CA ASP A 186 -6.49 12.11 12.76
C ASP A 186 -7.88 12.29 13.38
N SER A 187 -8.91 11.62 12.83
CA SER A 187 -10.29 11.67 13.29
C SER A 187 -10.64 10.61 14.34
N THR A 188 -9.70 9.82 14.86
CA THR A 188 -9.97 8.79 15.89
C THR A 188 -9.21 9.11 17.18
N VAL A 189 -9.76 8.82 18.36
CA VAL A 189 -9.08 9.12 19.64
C VAL A 189 -7.74 8.38 19.77
N LYS A 190 -7.66 7.16 19.23
CA LYS A 190 -6.43 6.35 19.27
C LYS A 190 -5.29 6.96 18.46
N TYR A 191 -5.62 7.64 17.36
CA TYR A 191 -4.67 8.09 16.35
C TYR A 191 -4.73 9.59 16.06
N GLY A 192 -5.47 10.35 16.86
CA GLY A 192 -5.54 11.81 16.79
C GLY A 192 -4.63 12.46 17.83
N GLY A 193 -4.29 13.73 17.58
CA GLY A 193 -3.57 14.57 18.55
C GLY A 193 -2.08 14.69 18.31
N MET A 194 -1.41 15.36 19.26
CA MET A 194 -0.05 15.86 19.10
C MET A 194 0.99 14.84 18.60
N LEU A 195 0.99 13.62 19.15
CA LEU A 195 1.94 12.57 18.75
C LEU A 195 1.62 11.92 17.41
N GLN A 196 0.39 12.05 16.91
CA GLN A 196 -0.08 11.34 15.72
C GLN A 196 -0.33 12.24 14.51
N CYS A 197 -0.55 13.53 14.76
CA CYS A 197 -0.75 14.54 13.73
C CYS A 197 0.35 14.46 12.66
N GLY A 198 -0.05 14.07 11.46
CA GLY A 198 0.81 13.95 10.28
C GLY A 198 1.13 12.53 9.82
N ASP A 199 0.91 11.51 10.63
CA ASP A 199 1.25 10.14 10.26
C ASP A 199 0.00 9.35 9.82
N PRO A 200 -0.03 8.78 8.60
CA PRO A 200 -1.12 7.91 8.21
C PRO A 200 -1.13 6.64 9.06
N VAL A 201 -2.32 6.19 9.49
CA VAL A 201 -2.41 5.04 10.40
C VAL A 201 -2.76 3.75 9.70
N GLY A 202 -2.05 2.69 10.07
CA GLY A 202 -2.30 1.31 9.66
C GLY A 202 -3.05 0.50 10.72
N TYR A 203 -3.12 -0.82 10.51
CA TYR A 203 -3.78 -1.74 11.45
C TYR A 203 -3.09 -1.80 12.83
N GLU A 204 -1.77 -1.61 12.88
CA GLU A 204 -0.96 -1.77 14.11
C GLU A 204 -0.40 -0.46 14.71
N GLY A 205 -0.56 0.69 14.05
CA GLY A 205 -0.04 1.98 14.53
C GLY A 205 0.27 2.96 13.41
N GLY A 206 1.30 3.79 13.65
CA GLY A 206 1.82 4.77 12.70
C GLY A 206 2.54 4.13 11.51
N ASN A 207 2.59 4.82 10.37
CA ASN A 207 3.24 4.36 9.15
C ASN A 207 4.73 4.67 9.14
N ASN A 208 5.16 5.73 9.83
CA ASN A 208 6.56 6.12 9.98
C ASN A 208 7.28 6.23 8.61
N LEU A 209 6.63 6.91 7.65
CA LEU A 209 7.05 7.06 6.25
C LEU A 209 7.35 5.74 5.51
N GLU A 210 6.75 4.61 5.92
CA GLU A 210 6.95 3.36 5.19
C GLU A 210 6.59 3.52 3.71
N SER A 211 7.48 2.99 2.87
CA SER A 211 7.43 3.08 1.40
C SER A 211 7.93 4.40 0.82
N ALA A 212 8.56 5.27 1.62
CA ALA A 212 9.08 6.58 1.17
C ALA A 212 8.01 7.41 0.44
N LEU A 213 6.77 7.30 0.92
CA LEU A 213 5.60 7.90 0.31
C LEU A 213 5.75 9.42 0.18
N GLU A 214 6.37 10.05 1.17
CA GLU A 214 6.55 11.48 1.30
C GLU A 214 7.75 12.00 0.49
N GLU A 215 8.80 11.18 0.31
CA GLU A 215 9.80 11.44 -0.75
C GLU A 215 9.08 11.52 -2.09
N GLY A 216 8.20 10.55 -2.36
CA GLY A 216 7.36 10.50 -3.54
C GLY A 216 6.49 11.75 -3.68
N SER A 217 5.70 12.10 -2.66
CA SER A 217 4.84 13.28 -2.68
C SER A 217 5.62 14.58 -2.87
N MET A 218 6.83 14.71 -2.29
CA MET A 218 7.70 15.86 -2.54
C MET A 218 8.18 15.92 -3.99
N ILE A 219 8.60 14.79 -4.58
CA ILE A 219 8.99 14.73 -5.99
C ILE A 219 7.82 15.14 -6.89
N GLN A 220 6.64 14.57 -6.66
CA GLN A 220 5.43 14.89 -7.43
C GLN A 220 5.02 16.35 -7.28
N PHE A 221 5.13 16.93 -6.07
CA PHE A 221 4.93 18.35 -5.85
C PHE A 221 5.92 19.20 -6.67
N LEU A 222 7.21 18.88 -6.67
CA LEU A 222 8.21 19.64 -7.43
C LEU A 222 8.00 19.54 -8.95
N MET A 223 7.39 18.45 -9.44
CA MET A 223 7.09 18.24 -10.85
C MET A 223 5.81 18.94 -11.34
N THR A 224 4.87 19.22 -10.43
CA THR A 224 3.51 19.70 -10.77
C THR A 224 3.15 21.05 -10.17
N GLY A 225 3.80 21.46 -9.08
CA GLY A 225 3.44 22.62 -8.27
C GLY A 225 2.17 22.45 -7.43
N ARG A 226 1.62 21.22 -7.35
CA ARG A 226 0.37 20.92 -6.62
C ARG A 226 0.52 21.04 -5.10
N GLY A 227 -0.04 22.12 -4.53
CA GLY A 227 0.09 22.41 -3.10
C GLY A 227 -0.59 21.40 -2.17
N ASP A 228 -1.53 20.59 -2.64
CA ASP A 228 -2.08 19.47 -1.89
C ASP A 228 -1.05 18.35 -1.68
N TYR A 229 -0.20 18.06 -2.68
CA TYR A 229 0.88 17.08 -2.54
C TYR A 229 1.94 17.55 -1.53
N PHE A 230 2.27 18.85 -1.56
CA PHE A 230 3.18 19.45 -0.58
C PHE A 230 2.62 19.38 0.84
N ARG A 231 1.37 19.78 1.08
CA ARG A 231 0.79 19.80 2.43
C ARG A 231 0.73 18.42 3.08
N TYR A 232 0.44 17.40 2.27
CA TYR A 232 0.53 16.01 2.71
C TYR A 232 1.96 15.68 3.18
N ALA A 233 2.95 15.88 2.31
CA ALA A 233 4.36 15.60 2.64
C ALA A 233 4.88 16.43 3.82
N ASP A 234 4.55 17.72 3.89
CA ASP A 234 4.95 18.65 4.94
C ASP A 234 4.54 18.14 6.32
N THR A 235 3.27 17.76 6.49
CA THR A 235 2.75 17.31 7.77
C THR A 235 3.41 15.99 8.19
N SER A 236 3.55 15.05 7.25
CA SER A 236 4.11 13.72 7.52
C SER A 236 5.60 13.75 7.79
N ILE A 237 6.39 14.52 7.04
CA ILE A 237 7.84 14.63 7.25
C ILE A 237 8.14 15.33 8.57
N ARG A 238 7.37 16.36 8.94
CA ARG A 238 7.53 17.02 10.25
C ARG A 238 7.26 16.06 11.37
N HIS A 239 6.15 15.32 11.31
CA HIS A 239 5.85 14.24 12.26
C HIS A 239 7.04 13.29 12.36
N TYR A 240 7.49 12.75 11.24
CA TYR A 240 8.55 11.76 11.22
C TYR A 240 9.86 12.27 11.84
N SER A 241 10.28 13.47 11.41
CA SER A 241 11.52 14.09 11.89
C SER A 241 11.52 14.35 13.41
N ASP A 242 10.35 14.59 13.99
CA ASP A 242 10.19 14.90 15.41
C ASP A 242 9.90 13.66 16.25
N ILE A 243 8.90 12.88 15.83
CA ILE A 243 8.33 11.76 16.57
C ILE A 243 9.10 10.50 16.27
N ASP A 244 9.33 10.13 15.02
CA ASP A 244 9.84 8.80 14.62
C ASP A 244 11.36 8.68 14.55
N ILE A 245 12.08 9.77 14.81
CA ILE A 245 13.52 9.78 15.02
C ILE A 245 13.78 9.98 16.52
N ASP A 246 14.69 9.19 17.09
CA ASP A 246 15.19 9.39 18.44
C ASP A 246 16.11 10.61 18.48
N HIS A 247 15.88 11.53 19.41
CA HIS A 247 16.71 12.71 19.65
C HIS A 247 17.42 12.69 21.01
N SER A 248 17.45 11.55 21.70
CA SER A 248 18.11 11.42 23.00
C SER A 248 19.62 11.19 22.86
N ASP A 249 20.42 11.66 23.81
CA ASP A 249 21.89 11.53 23.75
C ASP A 249 22.38 10.08 23.53
N SER A 250 21.67 9.07 24.02
CA SER A 250 22.10 7.67 23.93
C SER A 250 21.89 7.05 22.55
N THR A 251 20.80 7.43 21.88
CA THR A 251 20.27 6.76 20.68
C THR A 251 19.89 7.76 19.59
N GLY A 252 20.30 9.02 19.72
CA GLY A 252 20.04 10.10 18.77
C GLY A 252 20.36 9.67 17.35
N GLY A 253 19.41 9.87 16.44
CA GLY A 253 19.44 9.43 15.05
C GLY A 253 18.86 8.05 14.78
N LEU A 254 18.47 7.30 15.82
CA LEU A 254 17.76 6.05 15.62
C LEU A 254 16.38 6.32 15.02
N ILE A 255 16.11 5.71 13.88
CA ILE A 255 14.82 5.76 13.21
C ILE A 255 13.95 4.58 13.65
N TYR A 256 12.69 4.83 14.02
CA TYR A 256 11.75 3.80 14.44
C TYR A 256 10.92 3.28 13.26
N VAL A 257 10.67 1.97 13.26
CA VAL A 257 9.80 1.34 12.25
C VAL A 257 8.32 1.61 12.52
N HIS A 258 7.47 1.42 11.50
CA HIS A 258 6.01 1.50 11.65
C HIS A 258 5.49 0.72 12.87
N GLY A 259 4.37 1.16 13.43
CA GLY A 259 3.73 0.51 14.55
C GLY A 259 3.37 1.48 15.68
N PRO A 260 3.15 0.98 16.90
CA PRO A 260 2.74 1.84 17.99
C PRO A 260 3.89 2.72 18.46
N HIS A 261 3.58 3.97 18.76
CA HIS A 261 4.51 4.95 19.33
C HIS A 261 5.03 4.59 20.72
N SER A 262 4.44 3.60 21.39
CA SER A 262 4.94 3.14 22.68
C SER A 262 6.30 2.42 22.54
N ARG A 263 7.33 3.04 23.12
CA ARG A 263 8.74 2.57 23.05
C ARG A 263 9.14 1.69 24.23
N ASP A 264 8.18 0.98 24.81
CA ASP A 264 8.35 0.24 26.07
C ASP A 264 9.33 -0.94 25.96
N LYS A 265 9.69 -1.32 24.73
CA LYS A 265 10.72 -2.30 24.43
C LYS A 265 11.72 -1.68 23.45
N LEU A 266 12.93 -1.39 23.91
CA LEU A 266 14.11 -1.23 23.06
C LEU A 266 14.49 -2.59 22.46
N ASP A 267 13.61 -3.15 21.65
CA ASP A 267 13.95 -4.30 20.83
C ASP A 267 14.77 -3.79 19.65
N TYR A 268 16.06 -4.09 19.64
CA TYR A 268 16.95 -3.72 18.53
C TYR A 268 16.44 -4.24 17.18
N GLY A 269 15.57 -5.26 17.14
CA GLY A 269 14.88 -5.71 15.93
C GLY A 269 13.79 -4.76 15.41
N ARG A 270 13.30 -3.84 16.24
CA ARG A 270 12.35 -2.75 15.91
C ARG A 270 13.01 -1.37 15.76
N ALA A 271 14.34 -1.32 15.87
CA ALA A 271 15.17 -0.14 15.71
C ALA A 271 15.77 -0.13 14.28
N GLY A 272 15.75 1.00 13.57
CA GLY A 272 15.98 1.21 12.12
C GLY A 272 17.20 0.56 11.45
N ILE A 273 18.11 -0.06 12.22
CA ILE A 273 19.12 -1.02 11.72
C ILE A 273 18.44 -2.21 11.00
N ASN A 274 17.13 -2.44 11.19
CA ASN A 274 16.39 -3.45 10.43
C ASN A 274 16.06 -3.06 8.97
N GLY A 275 16.47 -1.87 8.51
CA GLY A 275 16.30 -1.41 7.13
C GLY A 275 14.96 -0.73 6.83
N HIS A 276 14.36 -0.03 7.79
CA HIS A 276 13.16 0.80 7.58
C HIS A 276 13.45 2.27 7.93
N SER A 277 14.43 2.89 7.25
CA SER A 277 14.87 4.23 7.61
C SER A 277 14.25 5.37 6.79
N TRP A 278 13.78 5.14 5.56
CA TRP A 278 12.95 6.06 4.74
C TRP A 278 13.37 7.56 4.78
N TYR A 279 14.65 7.86 4.97
CA TYR A 279 15.12 9.18 5.40
C TYR A 279 15.26 10.20 4.26
N ASN A 280 15.29 9.72 3.01
CA ASN A 280 15.50 10.51 1.80
C ASN A 280 14.57 11.73 1.70
N GLY A 281 13.28 11.51 1.95
CA GLY A 281 12.26 12.55 1.86
C GLY A 281 12.48 13.67 2.88
N VAL A 282 13.03 13.35 4.05
CA VAL A 282 13.33 14.29 5.13
C VAL A 282 14.39 15.30 4.68
N ILE A 283 15.45 14.84 4.04
CA ILE A 283 16.51 15.72 3.52
C ILE A 283 16.02 16.55 2.35
N LEU A 284 15.31 15.94 1.40
CA LEU A 284 14.73 16.64 0.27
C LEU A 284 13.83 17.80 0.73
N TYR A 285 12.93 17.53 1.66
CA TYR A 285 12.06 18.53 2.27
C TYR A 285 12.84 19.59 3.05
N GLY A 286 13.80 19.17 3.88
CA GLY A 286 14.60 20.07 4.71
C GLY A 286 15.38 21.08 3.87
N LEU A 287 15.99 20.63 2.77
CA LEU A 287 16.71 21.50 1.83
C LEU A 287 15.77 22.40 1.04
N PHE A 288 14.62 21.87 0.57
CA PHE A 288 13.62 22.65 -0.15
C PHE A 288 13.05 23.78 0.71
N MET A 289 12.63 23.47 1.94
CA MET A 289 12.05 24.45 2.86
C MET A 289 13.08 25.33 3.56
N GLY A 290 14.37 24.96 3.51
CA GLY A 290 15.39 25.55 4.37
C GLY A 290 15.09 25.33 5.86
N SER A 291 14.44 24.22 6.21
CA SER A 291 14.02 23.93 7.58
C SER A 291 15.20 23.42 8.41
N GLN A 292 15.85 24.34 9.15
CA GLN A 292 16.98 23.99 10.00
C GLN A 292 16.61 22.88 11.01
N ARG A 293 15.41 22.94 11.59
CA ARG A 293 14.93 21.94 12.56
C ARG A 293 14.93 20.52 11.99
N VAL A 294 14.51 20.37 10.73
CA VAL A 294 14.51 19.08 10.03
C VAL A 294 15.94 18.68 9.66
N LEU A 295 16.74 19.61 9.14
CA LEU A 295 18.13 19.35 8.76
C LEU A 295 19.03 18.99 9.97
N ASP A 296 18.69 19.45 11.19
CA ASP A 296 19.38 19.09 12.43
C ASP A 296 19.27 17.59 12.79
N THR A 297 18.40 16.85 12.10
CA THR A 297 18.32 15.38 12.24
C THR A 297 19.45 14.66 11.49
N ALA A 298 20.00 15.26 10.43
CA ALA A 298 21.01 14.66 9.56
C ALA A 298 22.30 14.25 10.30
N PRO A 299 22.92 15.11 11.14
CA PRO A 299 24.09 14.70 11.91
C PRO A 299 23.75 13.58 12.90
N GLN A 300 22.58 13.61 13.54
CA GLN A 300 22.19 12.58 14.51
C GLN A 300 22.05 11.22 13.81
N VAL A 301 21.32 11.17 12.69
CA VAL A 301 21.11 9.95 11.89
C VAL A 301 22.46 9.42 11.39
N GLY A 302 23.29 10.28 10.80
CA GLY A 302 24.63 9.91 10.33
C GLY A 302 25.52 9.33 11.44
N GLU A 303 25.57 9.99 12.60
CA GLU A 303 26.33 9.53 13.76
C GLU A 303 25.79 8.21 14.32
N TYR A 304 24.47 8.01 14.35
CA TYR A 304 23.87 6.74 14.75
C TYR A 304 24.34 5.61 13.85
N TYR A 305 24.12 5.74 12.54
CA TYR A 305 24.40 4.67 11.60
C TYR A 305 25.90 4.40 11.41
N ALA A 306 26.75 5.44 11.51
CA ALA A 306 28.21 5.27 11.46
C ALA A 306 28.75 4.41 12.63
N ARG A 307 28.06 4.36 13.79
CA ARG A 307 28.46 3.55 14.95
C ARG A 307 28.21 2.04 14.76
N PHE A 308 27.41 1.63 13.78
CA PHE A 308 26.99 0.23 13.57
C PHE A 308 27.48 -0.31 12.22
N PRO A 309 28.78 -0.60 12.05
CA PRO A 309 29.30 -1.16 10.82
C PRO A 309 28.79 -2.59 10.60
N PHE A 310 28.48 -2.93 9.34
CA PHE A 310 28.22 -4.31 8.95
C PHE A 310 29.55 -4.98 8.59
N PRO A 311 29.97 -6.03 9.31
CA PRO A 311 31.22 -6.72 8.96
C PRO A 311 31.06 -7.40 7.59
N PRO A 312 32.11 -7.42 6.76
CA PRO A 312 32.13 -8.20 5.53
C PRO A 312 31.76 -9.67 5.79
N ARG A 313 30.69 -10.15 5.15
CA ARG A 313 30.27 -11.56 5.10
C ARG A 313 29.87 -11.94 3.68
N GLU A 314 30.09 -13.19 3.30
CA GLU A 314 29.77 -13.69 1.94
C GLU A 314 28.28 -13.62 1.62
N LEU A 315 27.40 -13.84 2.61
CA LEU A 315 25.95 -13.80 2.44
C LEU A 315 25.29 -13.06 3.61
N ILE A 316 24.61 -11.95 3.31
CA ILE A 316 23.67 -11.30 4.22
C ILE A 316 22.29 -11.40 3.59
N HIS A 317 21.51 -12.39 4.03
CA HIS A 317 20.18 -12.67 3.49
C HIS A 317 19.23 -11.46 3.54
N TYR A 318 19.41 -10.57 4.54
CA TYR A 318 18.66 -9.33 4.67
C TYR A 318 19.50 -8.10 4.31
N TRP A 319 19.93 -8.02 3.05
CA TRP A 319 20.70 -6.90 2.48
C TRP A 319 20.05 -5.52 2.66
N ARG A 320 18.73 -5.51 2.88
CA ARG A 320 17.95 -4.31 3.21
C ARG A 320 18.62 -3.46 4.31
N GLN A 321 19.19 -4.08 5.33
CA GLN A 321 19.80 -3.37 6.47
C GLN A 321 21.01 -2.52 6.06
N PRO A 322 22.08 -3.10 5.47
CA PRO A 322 23.21 -2.30 5.00
C PRO A 322 22.84 -1.32 3.89
N ALA A 323 21.87 -1.64 3.01
CA ALA A 323 21.46 -0.74 1.93
C ALA A 323 20.83 0.57 2.44
N TRP A 324 19.90 0.50 3.40
CA TRP A 324 19.29 1.69 4.00
C TRP A 324 20.30 2.50 4.81
N LYS A 325 21.13 1.83 5.63
CA LYS A 325 22.25 2.47 6.33
C LYS A 325 23.16 3.23 5.36
N PHE A 326 23.52 2.62 4.24
CA PHE A 326 24.41 3.22 3.24
C PHE A 326 23.78 4.50 2.66
N MET A 327 22.49 4.47 2.35
CA MET A 327 21.75 5.63 1.88
C MET A 327 21.64 6.75 2.93
N ASP A 328 21.33 6.41 4.19
CA ASP A 328 21.26 7.38 5.29
C ASP A 328 22.61 8.08 5.51
N LEU A 329 23.72 7.34 5.41
CA LEU A 329 25.08 7.89 5.53
C LEU A 329 25.42 8.85 4.38
N ASN A 330 25.05 8.51 3.15
CA ASN A 330 25.23 9.38 1.99
C ASN A 330 24.45 10.70 2.16
N GLN A 331 23.20 10.62 2.62
CA GLN A 331 22.35 11.78 2.84
C GLN A 331 22.81 12.66 3.99
N ALA A 332 23.22 12.04 5.11
CA ALA A 332 23.83 12.77 6.20
C ALA A 332 25.07 13.53 5.71
N TYR A 333 25.91 12.92 4.86
CA TYR A 333 27.05 13.60 4.25
C TYR A 333 26.64 14.77 3.35
N GLU A 334 25.63 14.62 2.48
CA GLU A 334 25.18 15.70 1.59
C GLU A 334 24.76 16.97 2.34
N VAL A 335 24.14 16.80 3.52
CA VAL A 335 23.71 17.93 4.36
C VAL A 335 24.83 18.48 5.24
N THR A 336 25.62 17.60 5.85
CA THR A 336 26.60 17.99 6.89
C THR A 336 28.00 18.25 6.36
N ALA A 337 28.32 17.69 5.18
CA ALA A 337 29.67 17.55 4.66
C ALA A 337 30.66 16.87 5.63
N ASP A 338 30.16 16.11 6.63
CA ASP A 338 31.03 15.41 7.58
C ASP A 338 31.58 14.12 6.95
N VAL A 339 32.88 14.16 6.64
CA VAL A 339 33.62 13.06 6.03
C VAL A 339 33.58 11.77 6.85
N ALA A 340 33.26 11.80 8.15
CA ALA A 340 33.08 10.59 8.95
C ALA A 340 31.90 9.74 8.44
N HIS A 341 30.79 10.38 8.01
CA HIS A 341 29.66 9.68 7.41
C HIS A 341 30.06 9.02 6.08
N LEU A 342 30.78 9.74 5.24
CA LEU A 342 31.28 9.23 3.97
C LEU A 342 32.28 8.07 4.16
N GLN A 343 33.16 8.16 5.16
CA GLN A 343 34.09 7.07 5.50
C GLN A 343 33.35 5.81 5.96
N ALA A 344 32.26 5.94 6.72
CA ALA A 344 31.41 4.80 7.08
C ALA A 344 30.73 4.20 5.84
N ALA A 345 30.28 5.04 4.90
CA ALA A 345 29.63 4.63 3.66
C ALA A 345 30.56 3.82 2.73
N VAL A 346 31.88 4.09 2.73
CA VAL A 346 32.88 3.29 2.00
C VAL A 346 32.79 1.81 2.37
N GLY A 347 32.64 1.50 3.67
CA GLY A 347 32.53 0.12 4.13
C GLY A 347 31.29 -0.61 3.61
N ASP A 348 30.16 0.11 3.48
CA ASP A 348 28.93 -0.45 2.92
C ASP A 348 29.04 -0.61 1.39
N ALA A 349 29.74 0.28 0.69
CA ALA A 349 30.04 0.12 -0.74
C ALA A 349 30.93 -1.12 -1.01
N GLU A 350 31.96 -1.34 -0.19
CA GLU A 350 32.82 -2.53 -0.26
C GLU A 350 32.04 -3.83 0.04
N LEU A 351 31.17 -3.78 1.06
CA LEU A 351 30.27 -4.88 1.38
C LEU A 351 29.34 -5.20 0.21
N THR A 352 28.76 -4.18 -0.44
CA THR A 352 27.90 -4.32 -1.62
C THR A 352 28.64 -5.01 -2.75
N ARG A 353 29.88 -4.56 -3.02
CA ARG A 353 30.74 -5.16 -4.05
C ARG A 353 30.99 -6.65 -3.81
N MET A 354 31.28 -7.02 -2.57
CA MET A 354 31.50 -8.43 -2.22
C MET A 354 30.22 -9.28 -2.37
N GLN A 355 29.04 -8.68 -2.20
CA GLN A 355 27.75 -9.36 -2.32
C GLN A 355 27.04 -9.14 -3.66
N GLN A 356 27.69 -8.54 -4.65
CA GLN A 356 27.03 -8.09 -5.89
C GLN A 356 26.21 -9.20 -6.56
N ASP A 357 26.72 -10.44 -6.60
CA ASP A 357 26.04 -11.58 -7.21
C ASP A 357 24.83 -12.04 -6.38
N HIS A 358 24.86 -11.84 -5.06
CA HIS A 358 23.71 -12.11 -4.20
C HIS A 358 22.65 -11.00 -4.32
N VAL A 359 23.07 -9.74 -4.35
CA VAL A 359 22.19 -8.57 -4.37
C VAL A 359 21.25 -8.57 -5.58
N VAL A 360 21.73 -9.00 -6.75
CA VAL A 360 20.90 -9.08 -7.97
C VAL A 360 19.77 -10.11 -7.87
N HIS A 361 19.87 -11.11 -6.99
CA HIS A 361 18.83 -12.12 -6.77
C HIS A 361 17.78 -11.69 -5.75
N LEU A 362 17.99 -10.57 -5.05
CA LEU A 362 17.07 -10.12 -4.02
C LEU A 362 15.78 -9.56 -4.61
N TRP A 363 14.77 -9.47 -3.75
CA TRP A 363 13.50 -8.82 -4.03
C TRP A 363 13.73 -7.42 -4.66
N PRO A 364 13.05 -7.00 -5.76
CA PRO A 364 13.32 -5.75 -6.48
C PRO A 364 13.38 -4.52 -5.61
N TYR A 365 12.54 -4.45 -4.58
CA TYR A 365 12.62 -3.43 -3.56
C TYR A 365 14.01 -3.34 -2.89
N MET A 366 14.52 -4.47 -2.37
CA MET A 366 15.82 -4.54 -1.69
C MET A 366 16.97 -4.25 -2.65
N PHE A 367 16.84 -4.75 -3.89
CA PHE A 367 17.79 -4.45 -4.95
C PHE A 367 17.82 -2.93 -5.24
N ALA A 368 16.67 -2.32 -5.46
CA ALA A 368 16.55 -0.91 -5.85
C ALA A 368 17.14 0.02 -4.79
N VAL A 369 16.86 -0.22 -3.50
CA VAL A 369 17.46 0.57 -2.40
C VAL A 369 18.98 0.43 -2.40
N GLY A 370 19.51 -0.79 -2.57
CA GLY A 370 20.95 -1.02 -2.66
C GLY A 370 21.60 -0.35 -3.87
N ALA A 371 20.98 -0.47 -5.05
CA ALA A 371 21.45 0.15 -6.27
C ALA A 371 21.44 1.69 -6.17
N LYS A 372 20.36 2.26 -5.63
CA LYS A 372 20.22 3.70 -5.36
C LYS A 372 21.32 4.20 -4.43
N ALA A 373 21.64 3.45 -3.36
CA ALA A 373 22.71 3.83 -2.44
C ALA A 373 24.09 3.85 -3.11
N VAL A 374 24.40 2.86 -3.97
CA VAL A 374 25.65 2.84 -4.76
C VAL A 374 25.68 4.00 -5.77
N ARG A 375 24.56 4.29 -6.45
CA ARG A 375 24.44 5.43 -7.37
C ARG A 375 24.69 6.74 -6.65
N GLN A 376 24.01 7.00 -5.53
CA GLN A 376 24.19 8.22 -4.74
C GLN A 376 25.64 8.37 -4.27
N TYR A 377 26.26 7.28 -3.80
CA TYR A 377 27.68 7.31 -3.45
C TYR A 377 28.56 7.69 -4.64
N HIS A 378 28.29 7.16 -5.84
CA HIS A 378 28.98 7.60 -7.06
C HIS A 378 28.71 9.08 -7.35
N ASP A 379 27.48 9.56 -7.24
CA ASP A 379 27.14 10.96 -7.58
C ASP A 379 27.85 11.93 -6.62
N ILE A 380 27.99 11.56 -5.35
CA ILE A 380 28.71 12.31 -4.32
C ILE A 380 30.23 12.29 -4.54
N THR A 381 30.80 11.12 -4.82
CA THR A 381 32.27 10.91 -4.80
C THR A 381 32.93 10.96 -6.17
N LEU A 382 32.13 10.78 -7.22
CA LEU A 382 32.57 10.49 -8.59
C LEU A 382 33.50 9.27 -8.68
N ASP A 383 33.38 8.30 -7.75
CA ASP A 383 34.19 7.08 -7.76
C ASP A 383 33.84 6.19 -8.98
N PRO A 384 34.77 6.02 -9.95
CA PRO A 384 34.52 5.16 -11.10
C PRO A 384 34.28 3.69 -10.73
N GLY A 385 34.82 3.23 -9.58
CA GLY A 385 34.58 1.88 -9.08
C GLY A 385 33.17 1.68 -8.52
N ALA A 386 32.54 2.73 -7.98
CA ALA A 386 31.14 2.72 -7.58
C ALA A 386 30.22 2.77 -8.81
N ARG A 387 30.56 3.59 -9.81
CA ARG A 387 29.86 3.61 -11.11
C ARG A 387 29.81 2.22 -11.75
N GLU A 388 30.96 1.55 -11.81
CA GLU A 388 31.06 0.22 -12.43
C GLU A 388 30.27 -0.82 -11.63
N LEU A 389 30.36 -0.80 -10.29
CA LEU A 389 29.57 -1.67 -9.43
C LEU A 389 28.06 -1.46 -9.68
N TYR A 390 27.59 -0.22 -9.71
CA TYR A 390 26.20 0.11 -10.00
C TYR A 390 25.72 -0.48 -11.34
N LEU A 391 26.49 -0.28 -12.41
CA LEU A 391 26.13 -0.79 -13.73
C LEU A 391 26.15 -2.33 -13.79
N GLN A 392 27.07 -2.99 -13.07
CA GLN A 392 27.10 -4.45 -12.95
C GLN A 392 25.87 -4.99 -12.20
N LEU A 393 25.47 -4.33 -11.12
CA LEU A 393 24.25 -4.66 -10.37
C LEU A 393 23.02 -4.51 -11.28
N MET A 394 22.89 -3.39 -11.99
CA MET A 394 21.77 -3.15 -12.91
C MET A 394 21.73 -4.15 -14.06
N ASP A 395 22.85 -4.43 -14.73
CA ASP A 395 22.88 -5.42 -15.81
C ASP A 395 22.56 -6.84 -15.30
N GLY A 396 23.13 -7.23 -14.16
CA GLY A 396 22.85 -8.53 -13.54
C GLY A 396 21.38 -8.69 -13.15
N PHE A 397 20.79 -7.67 -12.52
CA PHE A 397 19.39 -7.65 -12.16
C PHE A 397 18.49 -7.70 -13.40
N MET A 398 18.74 -6.88 -14.42
CA MET A 398 17.93 -6.89 -15.64
C MET A 398 18.00 -8.23 -16.37
N ARG A 399 19.19 -8.84 -16.52
CA ARG A 399 19.32 -10.16 -17.16
C ARG A 399 18.62 -11.27 -16.40
N LEU A 400 18.54 -11.15 -15.08
CA LEU A 400 17.76 -12.08 -14.25
C LEU A 400 16.26 -11.84 -14.49
N ARG A 401 15.81 -10.58 -14.35
CA ARG A 401 14.41 -10.16 -14.48
C ARG A 401 13.87 -10.16 -15.90
N GLU A 402 14.68 -10.33 -16.94
CA GLU A 402 14.19 -10.58 -18.31
C GLU A 402 13.81 -12.04 -18.54
N ARG A 403 14.21 -12.96 -17.65
CA ARG A 403 13.88 -14.38 -17.81
C ARG A 403 12.38 -14.59 -17.55
N PRO A 404 11.66 -15.30 -18.44
CA PRO A 404 10.22 -15.53 -18.26
C PRO A 404 9.89 -16.23 -16.96
N ASP A 405 10.74 -17.15 -16.50
CA ASP A 405 10.59 -17.97 -15.29
C ASP A 405 11.13 -17.31 -14.00
N ASP A 406 11.88 -16.20 -14.11
CA ASP A 406 12.33 -15.45 -12.95
C ASP A 406 11.22 -14.52 -12.46
N THR A 407 10.32 -15.08 -11.70
CA THR A 407 9.33 -14.30 -10.95
C THR A 407 9.83 -14.08 -9.54
N VAL A 408 9.61 -12.87 -9.07
CA VAL A 408 10.13 -12.38 -7.80
C VAL A 408 9.68 -13.25 -6.61
N ASN A 409 8.50 -13.87 -6.71
CA ASN A 409 7.94 -14.73 -5.65
C ASN A 409 7.76 -16.20 -6.08
N GLY A 410 8.46 -16.69 -7.10
CA GLY A 410 8.34 -18.09 -7.56
C GLY A 410 6.99 -18.41 -8.21
N GLU A 411 6.36 -17.40 -8.78
CA GLU A 411 5.10 -17.42 -9.53
C GLU A 411 5.27 -17.95 -10.96
N TRP A 412 4.13 -18.09 -11.66
CA TRP A 412 4.02 -18.43 -13.08
C TRP A 412 4.85 -17.52 -14.00
N PRO A 413 5.27 -18.02 -15.18
CA PRO A 413 6.04 -17.22 -16.12
C PRO A 413 5.40 -15.87 -16.45
N LYS A 414 6.23 -14.85 -16.53
CA LYS A 414 5.82 -13.46 -16.80
C LYS A 414 5.20 -13.31 -18.18
N ALA A 415 4.23 -12.40 -18.28
CA ALA A 415 3.73 -11.96 -19.58
C ALA A 415 4.84 -11.18 -20.32
N PRO A 416 4.86 -11.21 -21.67
CA PRO A 416 5.79 -10.39 -22.44
C PRO A 416 5.71 -8.90 -22.05
N GLY A 417 6.87 -8.28 -21.85
CA GLY A 417 6.97 -6.87 -21.48
C GLY A 417 6.96 -6.58 -19.97
N GLN A 418 6.79 -7.60 -19.12
CA GLN A 418 6.97 -7.50 -17.67
C GLN A 418 8.40 -7.85 -17.24
N LEU A 419 8.88 -7.17 -16.19
CA LEU A 419 10.17 -7.46 -15.54
C LEU A 419 9.97 -8.03 -14.13
N LEU A 420 9.09 -7.40 -13.35
CA LEU A 420 8.82 -7.79 -11.96
C LEU A 420 7.93 -9.03 -11.84
N GLY A 421 7.17 -9.32 -12.90
CA GLY A 421 6.24 -10.42 -12.96
C GLY A 421 4.85 -10.06 -12.47
N ASN A 422 4.18 -11.06 -11.93
CA ASN A 422 2.73 -11.15 -11.95
C ASN A 422 2.03 -10.50 -10.74
N PHE A 423 2.80 -9.97 -9.79
CA PHE A 423 2.28 -9.31 -8.60
C PHE A 423 3.19 -8.12 -8.25
N PRO A 424 2.92 -6.96 -8.84
CA PRO A 424 3.50 -5.71 -8.37
C PRO A 424 2.92 -5.43 -6.98
N ASN A 425 3.61 -5.93 -5.96
CA ASN A 425 3.33 -5.56 -4.59
C ASN A 425 3.91 -4.18 -4.29
N ASP A 426 3.46 -3.65 -3.15
CA ASP A 426 3.65 -2.34 -2.49
C ASP A 426 5.09 -1.78 -2.44
N ARG A 427 6.08 -2.46 -3.05
CA ARG A 427 7.51 -2.15 -2.93
C ARG A 427 8.32 -2.41 -4.19
N SER A 428 7.76 -3.08 -5.20
CA SER A 428 8.55 -3.53 -6.35
C SER A 428 8.79 -2.43 -7.38
N CYS A 429 8.06 -1.32 -7.35
CA CYS A 429 8.16 -0.21 -8.32
C CYS A 429 9.39 0.70 -8.10
N ALA A 430 10.21 0.47 -7.08
CA ALA A 430 11.34 1.31 -6.73
C ALA A 430 12.51 1.32 -7.74
N TYR A 431 12.59 0.34 -8.65
CA TYR A 431 13.75 0.16 -9.55
C TYR A 431 13.68 0.98 -10.85
N TYR A 432 12.53 1.57 -11.19
CA TYR A 432 12.32 2.24 -12.47
C TYR A 432 13.29 3.41 -12.69
N ASN A 433 13.51 4.24 -11.67
CA ASN A 433 14.48 5.33 -11.71
C ASN A 433 15.90 4.79 -11.89
N GLU A 434 16.23 3.67 -11.25
CA GLU A 434 17.56 3.07 -11.42
C GLU A 434 17.77 2.55 -12.85
N ALA A 435 16.73 2.10 -13.54
CA ALA A 435 16.83 1.81 -14.98
C ALA A 435 17.06 3.06 -15.84
N ALA A 436 16.45 4.20 -15.47
CA ALA A 436 16.70 5.50 -16.12
C ALA A 436 18.16 5.94 -15.92
N HIS A 437 18.66 5.90 -14.68
CA HIS A 437 20.04 6.25 -14.34
C HIS A 437 21.07 5.32 -14.99
N ALA A 438 20.81 4.01 -15.02
CA ALA A 438 21.65 3.05 -15.75
C ALA A 438 21.72 3.41 -17.24
N THR A 439 20.59 3.80 -17.86
CA THR A 439 20.55 4.25 -19.26
C THR A 439 21.43 5.49 -19.45
N TRP A 440 21.28 6.51 -18.60
CA TRP A 440 22.04 7.76 -18.73
C TRP A 440 23.54 7.58 -18.47
N LEU A 441 23.92 6.72 -17.51
CA LEU A 441 25.32 6.48 -17.15
C LEU A 441 26.04 5.59 -18.16
N SER A 442 25.35 4.60 -18.75
CA SER A 442 25.95 3.64 -19.70
C SER A 442 25.76 4.00 -21.17
N GLY A 443 24.70 4.74 -21.50
CA GLY A 443 24.22 4.91 -22.88
C GLY A 443 23.45 3.71 -23.44
N ASP A 444 23.22 2.65 -22.65
CA ASP A 444 22.44 1.48 -23.07
C ASP A 444 20.94 1.73 -22.84
N GLU A 445 20.21 2.01 -23.92
CA GLU A 445 18.76 2.27 -23.89
C GLU A 445 17.93 1.06 -23.44
N ARG A 446 18.51 -0.15 -23.41
CA ARG A 446 17.76 -1.36 -23.06
C ARG A 446 17.20 -1.30 -21.64
N PHE A 447 17.89 -0.65 -20.70
CA PHE A 447 17.43 -0.48 -19.33
C PHE A 447 16.08 0.27 -19.28
N ALA A 448 16.04 1.50 -19.80
CA ALA A 448 14.81 2.30 -19.81
C ALA A 448 13.71 1.72 -20.71
N ARG A 449 14.05 1.03 -21.81
CA ARG A 449 13.05 0.37 -22.68
C ARG A 449 12.34 -0.77 -21.97
N ALA A 450 13.10 -1.64 -21.29
CA ALA A 450 12.52 -2.77 -20.58
C ALA A 450 11.72 -2.27 -19.36
N ALA A 451 12.27 -1.34 -18.58
CA ALA A 451 11.60 -0.74 -17.43
C ALA A 451 10.36 0.07 -17.84
N GLY A 452 10.41 0.82 -18.95
CA GLY A 452 9.27 1.58 -19.48
C GLY A 452 8.14 0.68 -19.97
N SER A 453 8.45 -0.48 -20.55
CA SER A 453 7.45 -1.50 -20.90
C SER A 453 6.76 -2.07 -19.65
N ASP A 454 7.52 -2.32 -18.59
CA ASP A 454 6.96 -2.83 -17.33
C ASP A 454 6.14 -1.74 -16.61
N LEU A 455 6.60 -0.49 -16.57
CA LEU A 455 5.83 0.65 -16.03
C LEU A 455 4.54 0.88 -16.82
N ALA A 456 4.59 0.85 -18.15
CA ALA A 456 3.41 0.89 -19.01
C ALA A 456 2.39 -0.18 -18.59
N PHE A 457 2.88 -1.40 -18.37
CA PHE A 457 2.05 -2.47 -17.86
C PHE A 457 1.45 -2.10 -16.48
N GLN A 458 2.23 -1.62 -15.51
CA GLN A 458 1.70 -1.22 -14.19
C GLN A 458 0.60 -0.15 -14.29
N ILE A 459 0.80 0.86 -15.13
CA ILE A 459 -0.18 1.92 -15.38
C ILE A 459 -1.45 1.31 -15.97
N ALA A 460 -1.33 0.38 -16.93
CA ALA A 460 -2.46 -0.34 -17.51
C ALA A 460 -3.25 -1.13 -16.45
N PHE A 461 -2.57 -1.64 -15.43
CA PHE A 461 -3.19 -2.34 -14.32
C PHE A 461 -3.72 -1.41 -13.22
N ASN A 462 -3.52 -0.09 -13.34
CA ASN A 462 -3.87 0.91 -12.32
C ASN A 462 -3.24 0.55 -10.96
N VAL A 463 -1.98 0.14 -10.98
CA VAL A 463 -1.24 -0.22 -9.77
C VAL A 463 -0.90 1.05 -9.00
N ASN A 464 -1.61 1.24 -7.88
CA ASN A 464 -1.50 2.40 -7.01
C ASN A 464 -0.59 2.08 -5.82
N ASP A 465 0.71 2.33 -6.00
CA ASP A 465 1.76 1.98 -5.07
C ASP A 465 2.52 3.24 -4.62
N PRO A 466 2.72 3.48 -3.30
CA PRO A 466 3.49 4.63 -2.81
C PRO A 466 4.93 4.67 -3.32
N THR A 467 5.57 3.52 -3.56
CA THR A 467 6.92 3.45 -4.14
C THR A 467 6.97 3.85 -5.61
N LEU A 468 5.85 3.83 -6.32
CA LEU A 468 5.77 4.37 -7.68
C LEU A 468 6.02 5.89 -7.69
N LEU A 469 5.60 6.60 -6.64
CA LEU A 469 5.70 8.06 -6.58
C LEU A 469 7.13 8.56 -6.64
N TRP A 470 8.06 7.90 -5.93
CA TRP A 470 9.48 8.25 -5.96
C TRP A 470 10.29 7.34 -6.88
N GLY A 471 9.81 6.13 -7.15
CA GLY A 471 10.55 5.08 -7.83
C GLY A 471 10.57 5.20 -9.34
N SER A 472 9.67 5.98 -9.97
CA SER A 472 9.52 6.01 -11.44
C SER A 472 9.56 7.38 -12.12
N ALA A 473 9.62 8.48 -11.36
CA ALA A 473 9.56 9.82 -11.90
C ALA A 473 10.69 10.12 -12.93
N ASP A 474 11.88 9.59 -12.71
CA ASP A 474 13.03 9.73 -13.62
C ASP A 474 12.87 8.87 -14.88
N LEU A 475 12.20 7.72 -14.75
CA LEU A 475 11.94 6.84 -15.89
C LEU A 475 11.03 7.52 -16.92
N LEU A 476 10.05 8.32 -16.49
CA LEU A 476 9.21 9.08 -17.44
C LEU A 476 10.04 9.99 -18.34
N ARG A 477 11.08 10.61 -17.80
CA ARG A 477 12.00 11.44 -18.58
C ARG A 477 12.80 10.60 -19.57
N ALA A 478 13.33 9.46 -19.15
CA ALA A 478 14.05 8.56 -20.04
C ALA A 478 13.12 8.01 -21.15
N MET A 479 11.88 7.66 -20.81
CA MET A 479 10.85 7.26 -21.77
C MET A 479 10.60 8.34 -22.80
N ASP A 480 10.41 9.59 -22.37
CA ASP A 480 10.19 10.73 -23.25
C ASP A 480 11.36 10.95 -24.22
N GLN A 481 12.60 10.92 -23.69
CA GLN A 481 13.82 11.05 -24.49
C GLN A 481 13.97 9.94 -25.54
N LEU A 482 13.49 8.74 -25.23
CA LEU A 482 13.56 7.56 -26.10
C LEU A 482 12.33 7.38 -27.00
N GLY A 483 11.36 8.30 -26.93
CA GLY A 483 10.10 8.22 -27.65
C GLY A 483 9.25 7.00 -27.26
N ILE A 484 9.31 6.58 -26.00
CA ILE A 484 8.49 5.51 -25.45
C ILE A 484 7.18 6.14 -24.95
N PRO A 485 6.06 5.92 -25.64
CA PRO A 485 4.78 6.49 -25.23
C PRO A 485 4.25 5.78 -23.98
N GLU A 486 3.37 6.46 -23.26
CA GLU A 486 2.44 5.76 -22.35
C GLU A 486 1.58 4.80 -23.19
N PRO A 487 1.21 3.62 -22.67
CA PRO A 487 0.21 2.79 -23.34
C PRO A 487 -1.08 3.58 -23.51
N ASP A 488 -1.67 3.50 -24.70
CA ASP A 488 -3.01 4.00 -24.93
C ASP A 488 -3.99 3.14 -24.12
N LEU A 489 -4.34 3.64 -22.94
CA LEU A 489 -5.39 3.09 -22.12
C LEU A 489 -6.66 3.75 -22.57
N SER A 490 -7.31 3.13 -23.56
CA SER A 490 -8.74 3.31 -23.71
C SER A 490 -9.39 3.09 -22.34
N ALA A 491 -10.33 3.94 -21.95
CA ALA A 491 -10.80 4.03 -20.57
C ALA A 491 -11.11 2.68 -19.90
N LYS A 492 -10.70 2.56 -18.63
CA LYS A 492 -10.73 1.32 -17.86
C LYS A 492 -11.71 1.43 -16.70
N LEU A 493 -12.63 0.46 -16.58
CA LEU A 493 -13.49 0.38 -15.39
C LEU A 493 -12.70 -0.04 -14.12
N PRO A 494 -13.18 0.34 -12.92
CA PRO A 494 -12.76 -0.27 -11.67
C PRO A 494 -12.85 -1.81 -11.67
N GLU A 495 -12.06 -2.44 -10.82
CA GLU A 495 -11.97 -3.90 -10.76
C GLU A 495 -13.25 -4.55 -10.21
N THR A 496 -13.71 -5.62 -10.87
CA THR A 496 -14.88 -6.40 -10.48
C THR A 496 -14.46 -7.81 -10.06
N PHE A 497 -14.90 -8.26 -8.88
CA PHE A 497 -14.62 -9.61 -8.41
C PHE A 497 -15.48 -10.68 -9.10
N MET A 498 -14.86 -11.78 -9.52
CA MET A 498 -15.59 -13.00 -9.85
C MET A 498 -16.08 -13.70 -8.58
N THR A 499 -17.13 -13.18 -7.92
CA THR A 499 -17.74 -13.90 -6.78
C THR A 499 -18.71 -14.98 -7.30
N PRO A 500 -18.71 -16.21 -6.74
CA PRO A 500 -19.80 -17.16 -6.95
C PRO A 500 -21.06 -16.48 -6.44
N SER A 501 -22.04 -16.33 -7.33
CA SER A 501 -23.24 -15.58 -6.99
C SER A 501 -23.96 -16.26 -5.81
N ARG A 502 -24.50 -15.44 -4.90
CA ARG A 502 -25.46 -15.91 -3.88
C ARG A 502 -26.82 -16.29 -4.48
N ILE A 503 -27.01 -16.07 -5.78
CA ILE A 503 -28.33 -15.96 -6.40
C ILE A 503 -28.37 -16.80 -7.69
N GLY A 504 -28.91 -18.01 -7.57
CA GLY A 504 -30.01 -18.45 -8.43
C GLY A 504 -29.73 -19.03 -9.83
N ALA A 505 -28.51 -19.43 -10.20
CA ALA A 505 -28.30 -20.13 -11.47
C ALA A 505 -27.48 -21.40 -11.30
N ASN A 506 -27.96 -22.48 -11.94
CA ASN A 506 -27.20 -23.69 -12.26
C ASN A 506 -26.05 -23.30 -13.22
N ALA A 507 -25.04 -22.61 -12.71
CA ALA A 507 -23.83 -22.40 -13.47
C ALA A 507 -22.95 -23.63 -13.26
N ASP A 508 -22.77 -24.38 -14.34
CA ASP A 508 -21.82 -25.49 -14.45
C ASP A 508 -20.37 -25.06 -14.19
N ARG A 509 -20.07 -23.75 -14.22
CA ARG A 509 -18.75 -23.15 -14.02
C ARG A 509 -18.82 -21.73 -13.44
N PRO A 510 -17.77 -21.23 -12.75
CA PRO A 510 -17.71 -19.84 -12.31
C PRO A 510 -17.60 -18.91 -13.52
N LYS A 511 -18.46 -17.89 -13.57
CA LYS A 511 -18.58 -16.96 -14.69
C LYS A 511 -18.85 -15.55 -14.21
N ILE A 512 -18.26 -14.55 -14.87
CA ILE A 512 -18.70 -13.15 -14.81
C ILE A 512 -19.13 -12.68 -16.19
N ALA A 513 -19.98 -11.66 -16.21
CA ALA A 513 -20.32 -10.93 -17.43
C ALA A 513 -20.01 -9.45 -17.27
N LEU A 514 -19.43 -8.85 -18.30
CA LEU A 514 -19.19 -7.43 -18.46
C LEU A 514 -19.90 -6.97 -19.74
N GLN A 515 -20.18 -5.68 -19.89
CA GLN A 515 -20.93 -5.18 -21.04
C GLN A 515 -20.34 -3.89 -21.60
N VAL A 516 -20.38 -3.77 -22.92
CA VAL A 516 -19.97 -2.59 -23.69
C VAL A 516 -21.10 -2.18 -24.62
N ILE A 517 -21.39 -0.89 -24.72
CA ILE A 517 -22.41 -0.29 -25.58
C ILE A 517 -21.74 0.29 -26.82
N GLU A 518 -22.13 -0.16 -28.01
CA GLU A 518 -21.71 0.43 -29.29
C GLU A 518 -22.92 0.92 -30.08
N ASP A 519 -23.07 2.23 -30.19
CA ASP A 519 -24.27 2.86 -30.77
C ASP A 519 -24.16 3.15 -32.27
N ALA A 520 -22.99 2.94 -32.89
CA ALA A 520 -22.70 3.40 -34.25
C ALA A 520 -22.11 2.34 -35.19
N ASP A 521 -22.12 1.06 -34.81
CA ASP A 521 -21.59 -0.07 -35.62
C ASP A 521 -20.14 0.17 -36.08
N ARG A 522 -19.33 0.68 -35.16
CA ARG A 522 -17.89 0.87 -35.39
C ARG A 522 -17.16 -0.41 -34.98
N ALA A 523 -16.09 -0.73 -35.70
CA ALA A 523 -15.13 -1.71 -35.20
C ALA A 523 -14.46 -1.16 -33.92
N PHE A 524 -14.27 -2.01 -32.92
CA PHE A 524 -13.66 -1.65 -31.65
C PHE A 524 -12.89 -2.83 -31.05
N ALA A 525 -12.12 -2.58 -30.01
CA ALA A 525 -11.45 -3.62 -29.27
C ALA A 525 -11.83 -3.55 -27.79
N ILE A 526 -11.87 -4.73 -27.16
CA ILE A 526 -12.06 -4.91 -25.74
C ILE A 526 -10.75 -5.42 -25.15
N ASP A 527 -10.19 -4.69 -24.20
CA ASP A 527 -9.05 -5.12 -23.39
C ASP A 527 -9.57 -5.65 -22.04
N LEU A 528 -9.34 -6.92 -21.76
CA LEU A 528 -9.61 -7.56 -20.48
C LEU A 528 -8.35 -7.59 -19.65
N PHE A 529 -8.45 -7.05 -18.44
CA PHE A 529 -7.37 -7.05 -17.45
C PHE A 529 -7.74 -8.00 -16.33
N LYS A 530 -7.03 -9.13 -16.27
CA LYS A 530 -7.07 -10.03 -15.12
C LYS A 530 -6.08 -9.52 -14.09
N THR A 531 -6.58 -9.07 -12.95
CA THR A 531 -5.73 -8.56 -11.86
C THR A 531 -5.70 -9.55 -10.69
N SER A 532 -4.91 -9.25 -9.67
CA SER A 532 -4.85 -10.08 -8.48
C SER A 532 -4.64 -9.21 -7.26
N TYR A 533 -5.62 -9.22 -6.35
CA TYR A 533 -5.52 -8.45 -5.10
C TYR A 533 -4.55 -9.08 -4.07
N ARG A 534 -4.12 -10.34 -4.23
CA ARG A 534 -3.15 -11.00 -3.32
C ARG A 534 -2.19 -11.95 -4.07
N LYS A 535 -1.03 -12.21 -3.46
CA LYS A 535 0.22 -12.77 -4.03
C LYS A 535 0.13 -14.14 -4.74
N TYR A 536 -0.98 -14.85 -4.68
CA TYR A 536 -1.04 -16.25 -5.13
C TYR A 536 -2.39 -16.58 -5.77
N ASN A 537 -2.49 -16.33 -7.07
CA ASN A 537 -3.58 -16.87 -7.88
C ASN A 537 -3.13 -18.19 -8.52
N HIS A 538 -3.99 -19.20 -8.44
CA HIS A 538 -3.77 -20.46 -9.13
C HIS A 538 -3.82 -20.26 -10.65
N ALA A 539 -3.12 -21.10 -11.42
CA ALA A 539 -3.27 -21.14 -12.88
C ALA A 539 -4.55 -21.87 -13.25
N TYR A 540 -5.69 -21.20 -13.03
CA TYR A 540 -6.90 -21.64 -13.69
C TYR A 540 -6.84 -21.24 -15.16
N GLU A 541 -7.31 -22.15 -16.00
CA GLU A 541 -7.63 -21.85 -17.39
C GLU A 541 -9.10 -21.44 -17.48
N GLY A 542 -9.42 -20.67 -18.50
CA GLY A 542 -10.75 -20.17 -18.73
C GLY A 542 -10.93 -19.71 -20.16
N THR A 543 -12.12 -19.23 -20.45
CA THR A 543 -12.48 -18.73 -21.77
C THR A 543 -13.23 -17.40 -21.63
N ALA A 544 -12.80 -16.40 -22.40
CA ALA A 544 -13.52 -15.15 -22.58
C ALA A 544 -14.25 -15.15 -23.93
N ILE A 545 -15.53 -14.79 -23.94
CA ILE A 545 -16.38 -14.78 -25.15
C ILE A 545 -17.10 -13.44 -25.25
N VAL A 546 -17.05 -12.81 -26.42
CA VAL A 546 -17.84 -11.61 -26.75
C VAL A 546 -19.05 -12.03 -27.56
N TYR A 547 -20.22 -11.58 -27.12
CA TYR A 547 -21.49 -11.75 -27.81
C TYR A 547 -22.00 -10.41 -28.33
N ALA A 548 -22.54 -10.43 -29.55
CA ALA A 548 -23.24 -9.31 -30.15
C ALA A 548 -24.62 -9.08 -29.51
N PRO A 549 -25.27 -7.93 -29.74
CA PRO A 549 -26.58 -7.60 -29.17
C PRO A 549 -27.68 -8.64 -29.40
N ASP A 550 -27.60 -9.43 -30.48
CA ASP A 550 -28.54 -10.52 -30.77
C ASP A 550 -28.21 -11.85 -30.08
N GLY A 551 -27.11 -11.92 -29.32
CA GLY A 551 -26.61 -13.11 -28.64
C GLY A 551 -25.64 -13.97 -29.44
N THR A 552 -25.30 -13.58 -30.67
CA THR A 552 -24.34 -14.32 -31.51
C THR A 552 -22.91 -14.14 -30.97
N GLU A 553 -22.14 -15.23 -30.87
CA GLU A 553 -20.71 -15.15 -30.55
C GLU A 553 -19.95 -14.43 -31.67
N VAL A 554 -19.21 -13.38 -31.31
CA VAL A 554 -18.40 -12.57 -32.22
C VAL A 554 -16.95 -13.03 -32.22
N THR A 555 -16.37 -13.19 -31.02
CA THR A 555 -14.98 -13.59 -30.83
C THR A 555 -14.79 -14.23 -29.46
N SER A 556 -13.78 -15.08 -29.33
CA SER A 556 -13.42 -15.72 -28.08
C SER A 556 -11.91 -15.90 -27.95
N ALA A 557 -11.41 -15.95 -26.72
CA ALA A 557 -10.01 -16.23 -26.42
C ALA A 557 -9.86 -17.09 -25.16
N PRO A 558 -8.89 -18.02 -25.14
CA PRO A 558 -8.48 -18.67 -23.90
C PRO A 558 -7.87 -17.61 -22.98
N VAL A 559 -8.23 -17.69 -21.70
CA VAL A 559 -7.71 -16.82 -20.65
C VAL A 559 -7.10 -17.64 -19.52
N ARG A 560 -6.06 -17.10 -18.93
CA ARG A 560 -5.40 -17.59 -17.72
C ARG A 560 -5.76 -16.69 -16.54
N MET A 561 -5.96 -17.32 -15.39
CA MET A 561 -6.30 -16.67 -14.12
C MET A 561 -5.09 -16.52 -13.20
N ASP A 562 -3.89 -16.92 -13.60
CA ASP A 562 -2.68 -16.62 -12.85
C ASP A 562 -2.14 -15.21 -13.16
N GLY A 563 -1.63 -14.55 -12.12
CA GLY A 563 -0.87 -13.31 -12.26
C GLY A 563 -1.61 -12.12 -12.87
N LEU A 564 -0.90 -11.14 -13.42
CA LEU A 564 -1.50 -10.05 -14.17
C LEU A 564 -1.54 -10.42 -15.65
N GLN A 565 -2.72 -10.47 -16.24
CA GLN A 565 -2.89 -10.83 -17.66
C GLN A 565 -3.73 -9.80 -18.39
N ARG A 566 -3.31 -9.47 -19.61
CA ARG A 566 -4.07 -8.61 -20.52
C ARG A 566 -4.46 -9.42 -21.75
N TYR A 567 -5.74 -9.42 -22.09
CA TYR A 567 -6.27 -10.04 -23.30
C TYR A 567 -6.95 -8.98 -24.14
N ARG A 568 -6.68 -8.99 -25.45
CA ARG A 568 -7.32 -8.07 -26.39
C ARG A 568 -8.22 -8.85 -27.34
N LEU A 569 -9.49 -8.48 -27.36
CA LEU A 569 -10.55 -9.08 -28.17
C LEU A 569 -11.00 -8.04 -29.20
N GLU A 570 -10.73 -8.30 -30.49
CA GLU A 570 -11.13 -7.41 -31.59
C GLU A 570 -12.59 -7.71 -32.00
N VAL A 571 -13.41 -6.67 -32.03
CA VAL A 571 -14.82 -6.71 -32.44
C VAL A 571 -14.97 -5.95 -33.76
N PRO A 572 -15.21 -6.63 -34.90
CA PRO A 572 -15.40 -5.95 -36.18
C PRO A 572 -16.73 -5.19 -36.19
N ALA A 573 -16.87 -4.23 -37.11
CA ALA A 573 -18.19 -3.72 -37.48
C ALA A 573 -18.98 -4.89 -38.09
N ASP A 574 -20.05 -5.29 -37.42
CA ASP A 574 -20.80 -6.52 -37.70
C ASP A 574 -22.25 -6.24 -38.15
N GLY A 575 -22.62 -4.96 -38.26
CA GLY A 575 -23.96 -4.52 -38.62
C GLY A 575 -24.90 -4.34 -37.43
N GLN A 576 -24.40 -4.48 -36.19
CA GLN A 576 -25.20 -4.39 -34.96
C GLN A 576 -24.83 -3.18 -34.11
N THR A 577 -25.85 -2.60 -33.47
CA THR A 577 -25.68 -1.58 -32.44
C THR A 577 -26.40 -2.00 -31.16
N GLY A 578 -25.89 -1.56 -30.01
CA GLY A 578 -26.45 -1.87 -28.70
C GLY A 578 -25.44 -2.50 -27.75
N VAL A 579 -25.93 -3.38 -26.88
CA VAL A 579 -25.15 -3.97 -25.79
C VAL A 579 -24.43 -5.22 -26.29
N TYR A 580 -23.11 -5.23 -26.22
CA TYR A 580 -22.28 -6.41 -26.36
C TYR A 580 -21.98 -6.97 -24.96
N ALA A 581 -22.15 -8.27 -24.78
CA ALA A 581 -21.80 -8.96 -23.53
C ALA A 581 -20.46 -9.68 -23.66
N VAL A 582 -19.60 -9.53 -22.66
CA VAL A 582 -18.37 -10.30 -22.53
C VAL A 582 -18.52 -11.24 -21.36
N THR A 583 -18.53 -12.55 -21.59
CA THR A 583 -18.50 -13.54 -20.52
C THR A 583 -17.07 -14.03 -20.31
N ILE A 584 -16.70 -14.24 -19.05
CA ILE A 584 -15.41 -14.83 -18.69
C ILE A 584 -15.72 -15.99 -17.77
N THR A 585 -15.34 -17.19 -18.20
CA THR A 585 -15.61 -18.45 -17.52
C THR A 585 -14.30 -19.08 -17.06
N VAL A 586 -14.28 -19.64 -15.84
CA VAL A 586 -13.19 -20.52 -15.39
C VAL A 586 -13.54 -21.94 -15.82
N ASP A 587 -12.69 -22.56 -16.64
CA ASP A 587 -13.00 -23.84 -17.27
C ASP A 587 -12.76 -25.03 -16.34
N ASP A 588 -11.72 -24.99 -15.50
CA ASP A 588 -11.52 -25.92 -14.38
C ASP A 588 -11.22 -25.13 -13.10
N PRO A 589 -12.23 -24.92 -12.23
CA PRO A 589 -12.06 -24.14 -11.02
C PRO A 589 -11.43 -24.95 -9.88
N TRP A 590 -11.20 -26.23 -10.07
CA TRP A 590 -10.86 -27.14 -8.99
C TRP A 590 -9.35 -27.24 -8.80
N TYR A 591 -8.90 -27.09 -7.56
CA TYR A 591 -7.50 -27.29 -7.21
C TYR A 591 -7.37 -27.97 -5.85
N TRP A 592 -6.28 -28.72 -5.71
CA TRP A 592 -5.87 -29.30 -4.44
C TRP A 592 -5.32 -28.20 -3.54
N SER A 593 -6.07 -27.80 -2.52
CA SER A 593 -5.63 -26.83 -1.51
C SER A 593 -4.72 -27.49 -0.47
N VAL A 594 -3.81 -26.69 0.09
CA VAL A 594 -2.77 -27.14 1.02
C VAL A 594 -3.11 -26.67 2.42
N ASP A 595 -3.36 -27.62 3.31
CA ASP A 595 -2.96 -27.51 4.70
C ASP A 595 -2.17 -28.75 5.09
N ALA A 596 -1.06 -28.57 5.80
CA ALA A 596 -0.22 -29.68 6.24
C ALA A 596 -0.89 -30.41 7.41
N LEU A 597 -1.96 -31.15 7.13
CA LEU A 597 -2.66 -32.00 8.09
C LEU A 597 -2.11 -33.40 8.01
N ASP A 598 -1.14 -33.68 8.88
CA ASP A 598 -0.62 -35.03 9.01
C ASP A 598 -1.38 -35.78 10.10
N PHE A 599 -1.88 -36.96 9.75
CA PHE A 599 -2.51 -37.91 10.66
C PHE A 599 -1.70 -39.20 10.68
N ASP A 600 -1.53 -39.80 11.86
CA ASP A 600 -1.03 -41.17 11.97
C ASP A 600 -2.23 -42.11 11.90
N LEU A 601 -2.28 -42.93 10.84
CA LEU A 601 -3.38 -43.87 10.57
C LEU A 601 -2.87 -45.31 10.69
N GLU A 602 -3.73 -46.19 11.18
CA GLU A 602 -3.47 -47.63 11.17
C GLU A 602 -3.88 -48.25 9.83
N ALA A 603 -3.53 -49.51 9.58
CA ALA A 603 -4.09 -50.22 8.42
C ALA A 603 -5.53 -50.65 8.74
N GLY A 604 -6.49 -50.36 7.83
CA GLY A 604 -7.89 -50.75 7.98
C GLY A 604 -8.88 -49.63 7.64
N GLU A 605 -10.13 -49.79 8.09
CA GLU A 605 -11.22 -48.84 7.85
C GLU A 605 -11.11 -47.61 8.76
N HIS A 606 -11.33 -46.44 8.17
CA HIS A 606 -11.33 -45.14 8.81
C HIS A 606 -12.51 -44.30 8.32
N THR A 607 -12.85 -43.26 9.09
CA THR A 607 -13.83 -42.26 8.71
C THR A 607 -13.19 -40.88 8.66
N ILE A 608 -13.61 -40.07 7.69
CA ILE A 608 -13.27 -38.65 7.63
C ILE A 608 -14.54 -37.84 7.51
N ARG A 609 -14.69 -36.87 8.41
CA ARG A 609 -15.78 -35.90 8.38
C ARG A 609 -15.22 -34.56 7.92
N LEU A 610 -15.94 -33.91 7.02
CA LEU A 610 -15.61 -32.59 6.48
C LEU A 610 -16.75 -31.62 6.77
N CYS A 611 -16.41 -30.40 7.18
CA CYS A 611 -17.37 -29.32 7.39
C CYS A 611 -16.84 -28.04 6.76
N THR A 612 -17.61 -27.44 5.85
CA THR A 612 -17.30 -26.12 5.30
C THR A 612 -17.79 -25.04 6.26
N ARG A 613 -16.98 -24.01 6.53
CA ARG A 613 -17.35 -22.92 7.43
C ARG A 613 -18.28 -21.88 6.79
N TYR A 614 -18.39 -21.88 5.47
CA TYR A 614 -19.17 -20.90 4.70
C TYR A 614 -20.07 -21.58 3.67
N ASP A 615 -21.18 -20.93 3.32
CA ASP A 615 -22.16 -21.35 2.30
C ASP A 615 -21.65 -21.22 0.84
N ARG A 616 -20.41 -20.76 0.67
CA ARG A 616 -19.77 -20.43 -0.61
C ARG A 616 -18.48 -21.22 -0.87
N GLN A 617 -18.35 -22.38 -0.25
CA GLN A 617 -17.24 -23.31 -0.46
C GLN A 617 -17.79 -24.64 -0.95
N TYR A 618 -17.22 -25.12 -2.04
CA TYR A 618 -17.52 -26.39 -2.66
C TYR A 618 -16.32 -27.32 -2.48
N ILE A 619 -16.59 -28.57 -2.12
CA ILE A 619 -15.61 -29.63 -2.02
C ILE A 619 -15.98 -30.70 -3.04
N ASP A 620 -15.10 -30.97 -3.98
CA ASP A 620 -15.27 -32.00 -5.00
C ASP A 620 -14.71 -33.34 -4.50
N ALA A 621 -13.42 -33.36 -4.16
CA ALA A 621 -12.74 -34.58 -3.73
C ALA A 621 -11.76 -34.32 -2.60
N ILE A 622 -11.33 -35.37 -1.93
CA ILE A 622 -10.22 -35.33 -0.97
C ILE A 622 -9.15 -36.35 -1.37
N CYS A 623 -7.91 -36.03 -1.04
CA CYS A 623 -6.74 -36.85 -1.29
C CYS A 623 -6.04 -37.14 0.03
N ILE A 624 -5.83 -38.42 0.31
CA ILE A 624 -5.06 -38.90 1.45
C ILE A 624 -3.82 -39.59 0.89
N ALA A 625 -2.68 -38.92 0.98
CA ALA A 625 -1.39 -39.40 0.48
C ALA A 625 -0.42 -39.62 1.64
N ARG A 626 0.63 -40.43 1.49
CA ARG A 626 1.66 -40.51 2.54
C ARG A 626 2.36 -39.17 2.72
N ALA A 627 2.66 -38.83 3.97
CA ALA A 627 3.30 -37.55 4.29
C ALA A 627 4.65 -37.43 3.58
N GLY A 628 4.80 -36.38 2.77
CA GLY A 628 6.00 -36.10 1.97
C GLY A 628 5.99 -36.68 0.55
N GLU A 629 5.00 -37.48 0.16
CA GLU A 629 4.91 -38.05 -1.20
C GLU A 629 4.11 -37.18 -2.18
N TYR A 630 3.23 -36.30 -1.68
CA TYR A 630 2.44 -35.38 -2.50
C TYR A 630 2.51 -33.94 -1.97
N PHE A 631 2.65 -33.01 -2.91
CA PHE A 631 2.63 -31.57 -2.70
C PHE A 631 1.95 -30.95 -3.93
N PRO A 632 0.69 -30.51 -3.83
CA PRO A 632 -0.07 -29.93 -4.96
C PRO A 632 0.64 -28.82 -5.72
N THR A 633 1.45 -28.03 -5.01
CA THR A 633 2.22 -26.93 -5.62
C THR A 633 3.40 -27.40 -6.45
N LEU A 634 3.88 -28.63 -6.24
CA LEU A 634 4.98 -29.26 -6.99
C LEU A 634 4.48 -30.31 -7.99
N HIS A 635 3.25 -30.80 -7.80
CA HIS A 635 2.66 -31.92 -8.53
C HIS A 635 1.22 -31.59 -8.90
N GLY A 636 0.89 -31.60 -10.20
CA GLY A 636 -0.48 -31.35 -10.67
C GLY A 636 -1.46 -32.45 -10.27
N ASP A 637 -0.99 -33.71 -10.25
CA ASP A 637 -1.79 -34.89 -9.93
C ASP A 637 -1.29 -35.61 -8.67
N PRO A 638 -2.19 -36.17 -7.84
CA PRO A 638 -1.81 -37.06 -6.74
C PRO A 638 -0.98 -38.26 -7.22
N PRO A 639 0.06 -38.69 -6.47
CA PRO A 639 0.89 -39.83 -6.85
C PRO A 639 0.08 -41.13 -6.86
N ALA A 640 0.57 -42.09 -7.65
CA ALA A 640 0.00 -43.43 -7.68
C ALA A 640 0.08 -44.07 -6.27
N GLY A 641 -1.08 -44.40 -5.69
CA GLY A 641 -1.19 -44.94 -4.33
C GLY A 641 -1.88 -44.00 -3.33
N SER A 642 -2.13 -42.75 -3.70
CA SER A 642 -3.03 -41.86 -2.95
C SER A 642 -4.47 -42.37 -2.97
N LEU A 643 -5.18 -42.16 -1.86
CA LEU A 643 -6.62 -42.42 -1.78
C LEU A 643 -7.37 -41.16 -2.22
N ILE A 644 -8.15 -41.26 -3.29
CA ILE A 644 -9.00 -40.17 -3.77
C ILE A 644 -10.46 -40.54 -3.47
N LEU A 645 -11.13 -39.70 -2.69
CA LEU A 645 -12.52 -39.92 -2.28
C LEU A 645 -13.36 -38.76 -2.80
N GLN A 646 -14.42 -39.08 -3.54
CA GLN A 646 -15.40 -38.10 -4.02
C GLN A 646 -16.30 -37.71 -2.86
N VAL A 647 -16.48 -36.40 -2.61
CA VAL A 647 -17.20 -35.96 -1.43
C VAL A 647 -18.70 -36.20 -1.57
N GLU A 648 -19.24 -36.21 -2.80
CA GLU A 648 -20.65 -36.55 -3.02
C GLU A 648 -21.04 -37.98 -2.64
N ASP A 649 -20.08 -38.89 -2.50
CA ASP A 649 -20.30 -40.27 -2.05
C ASP A 649 -20.50 -40.39 -0.52
N GLY A 650 -20.29 -39.30 0.21
CA GLY A 650 -20.36 -39.27 1.67
C GLY A 650 -21.79 -39.21 2.23
N GLU A 651 -21.95 -39.65 3.48
CA GLU A 651 -23.19 -39.45 4.24
C GLU A 651 -23.28 -37.98 4.69
N MET A 652 -24.32 -37.28 4.22
CA MET A 652 -24.51 -35.85 4.42
C MET A 652 -25.50 -35.54 5.54
N GLU A 653 -25.11 -34.67 6.47
CA GLU A 653 -26.02 -34.11 7.46
C GLU A 653 -27.00 -33.11 6.82
N PRO A 654 -28.18 -32.87 7.45
CA PRO A 654 -29.10 -31.83 7.01
C PRO A 654 -28.40 -30.46 6.91
N GLY A 655 -28.48 -29.85 5.74
CA GLY A 655 -27.80 -28.58 5.45
C GLY A 655 -26.62 -28.73 4.49
N MET A 656 -26.19 -29.94 4.14
CA MET A 656 -25.32 -30.20 2.99
C MET A 656 -26.14 -30.51 1.74
N GLU A 657 -25.63 -30.11 0.57
CA GLU A 657 -26.20 -30.52 -0.72
C GLU A 657 -25.11 -30.87 -1.73
N VAL A 658 -25.44 -31.78 -2.65
CA VAL A 658 -24.67 -32.04 -3.87
C VAL A 658 -25.14 -31.08 -4.95
N VAL A 659 -24.19 -30.39 -5.57
CA VAL A 659 -24.39 -29.56 -6.75
C VAL A 659 -23.75 -30.27 -7.93
N GLU A 660 -24.54 -30.60 -8.95
CA GLU A 660 -24.01 -31.18 -10.19
C GLU A 660 -23.01 -30.20 -10.84
N TRP A 661 -21.83 -30.69 -11.17
CA TRP A 661 -20.74 -29.89 -11.70
C TRP A 661 -19.92 -30.70 -12.70
N VAL A 662 -19.86 -30.26 -13.96
CA VAL A 662 -19.36 -31.06 -15.09
C VAL A 662 -17.88 -31.46 -14.97
N ASP A 663 -17.07 -30.67 -14.26
CA ASP A 663 -15.62 -30.87 -14.10
C ASP A 663 -15.22 -31.43 -12.70
N ALA A 664 -16.21 -31.74 -11.86
CA ALA A 664 -15.98 -32.47 -10.62
C ALA A 664 -15.65 -33.95 -10.93
N LEU A 665 -14.79 -34.58 -10.13
CA LEU A 665 -14.30 -35.94 -10.39
C LEU A 665 -15.43 -36.98 -10.44
N GLY A 666 -16.48 -36.81 -9.64
CA GLY A 666 -17.68 -37.66 -9.65
C GLY A 666 -18.90 -37.06 -10.35
N GLY A 667 -18.77 -35.84 -10.89
CA GLY A 667 -19.86 -35.09 -11.51
C GLY A 667 -20.71 -34.27 -10.53
N GLY A 668 -20.41 -34.30 -9.23
CA GLY A 668 -21.00 -33.44 -8.21
C GLY A 668 -19.95 -32.81 -7.30
N ALA A 669 -20.33 -31.74 -6.62
CA ALA A 669 -19.54 -31.16 -5.54
C ALA A 669 -20.44 -30.83 -4.35
N VAL A 670 -19.88 -30.88 -3.15
CA VAL A 670 -20.64 -30.72 -1.90
C VAL A 670 -20.44 -29.32 -1.35
N ARG A 671 -21.53 -28.68 -0.91
CA ARG A 671 -21.48 -27.42 -0.16
C ARG A 671 -22.47 -27.41 1.00
N ALA A 672 -22.22 -26.56 1.99
CA ALA A 672 -23.21 -26.23 3.01
C ALA A 672 -24.21 -25.17 2.48
N THR A 673 -25.49 -25.35 2.78
CA THR A 673 -26.60 -24.44 2.46
C THR A 673 -26.97 -23.49 3.59
N THR A 674 -26.53 -23.80 4.81
CA THR A 674 -26.91 -23.08 6.05
C THR A 674 -25.73 -22.81 6.97
N ALA A 675 -24.50 -22.78 6.47
CA ALA A 675 -23.34 -22.50 7.32
C ALA A 675 -23.44 -21.06 7.88
N GLU A 676 -23.74 -20.94 9.18
CA GLU A 676 -23.55 -19.71 9.93
C GLU A 676 -22.05 -19.51 10.18
N ASP A 677 -21.56 -18.26 10.16
CA ASP A 677 -20.14 -17.92 10.37
C ASP A 677 -19.57 -18.61 11.64
N GLY A 678 -18.83 -19.73 11.50
CA GLY A 678 -18.24 -20.41 12.65
C GLY A 678 -18.01 -21.92 12.47
N ASP A 679 -17.38 -22.55 13.46
CA ASP A 679 -16.88 -23.94 13.40
C ASP A 679 -17.99 -25.02 13.50
N ASN A 680 -19.26 -24.67 13.32
CA ASN A 680 -20.43 -25.50 13.62
C ASN A 680 -21.34 -25.79 12.40
N GLY A 681 -20.78 -25.85 11.19
CA GLY A 681 -21.54 -26.22 9.99
C GLY A 681 -21.95 -27.70 9.96
N PRO A 682 -22.86 -28.10 9.04
CA PRO A 682 -23.21 -29.49 8.83
C PRO A 682 -22.00 -30.27 8.26
N TRP A 683 -21.93 -31.56 8.57
CA TRP A 683 -20.84 -32.45 8.16
C TRP A 683 -21.22 -33.36 7.00
N VAL A 684 -20.21 -33.73 6.20
CA VAL A 684 -20.24 -34.88 5.31
C VAL A 684 -19.24 -35.92 5.79
N THR A 685 -19.65 -37.19 5.86
CA THR A 685 -18.84 -38.30 6.39
C THR A 685 -18.50 -39.28 5.28
N LEU A 686 -17.21 -39.52 5.05
CA LEU A 686 -16.68 -40.47 4.08
C LEU A 686 -16.00 -41.63 4.80
N ASN A 687 -16.21 -42.85 4.30
CA ASN A 687 -15.49 -44.03 4.75
C ASN A 687 -14.35 -44.33 3.79
N PHE A 688 -13.19 -44.73 4.31
CA PHE A 688 -12.03 -45.09 3.49
C PHE A 688 -11.18 -46.17 4.15
N GLU A 689 -10.37 -46.88 3.36
CA GLU A 689 -9.49 -47.94 3.85
C GLU A 689 -8.02 -47.57 3.62
N VAL A 690 -7.22 -47.61 4.68
CA VAL A 690 -5.78 -47.37 4.64
C VAL A 690 -5.05 -48.71 4.48
N PRO A 691 -4.23 -48.89 3.43
CA PRO A 691 -3.63 -50.19 3.13
C PRO A 691 -2.47 -50.58 4.06
N GLU A 692 -1.78 -49.62 4.65
CA GLU A 692 -0.66 -49.84 5.56
C GLU A 692 -0.61 -48.69 6.58
N ALA A 693 -0.34 -49.02 7.85
CA ALA A 693 -0.20 -48.01 8.89
C ALA A 693 0.93 -47.03 8.57
N GLY A 694 0.73 -45.75 8.86
CA GLY A 694 1.72 -44.72 8.60
C GLY A 694 1.21 -43.30 8.80
N ARG A 695 2.08 -42.33 8.48
CA ARG A 695 1.74 -40.91 8.51
C ARG A 695 1.22 -40.48 7.16
N TYR A 696 -0.01 -40.03 7.12
CA TYR A 696 -0.72 -39.59 5.93
C TYR A 696 -1.01 -38.09 6.00
N ARG A 697 -1.05 -37.44 4.86
CA ARG A 697 -1.43 -36.04 4.68
C ARG A 697 -2.73 -35.94 3.92
N PHE A 698 -3.59 -35.06 4.41
CA PHE A 698 -4.86 -34.71 3.80
C PHE A 698 -4.72 -33.50 2.86
N PHE A 699 -5.42 -33.55 1.73
CA PHE A 699 -5.63 -32.45 0.80
C PHE A 699 -7.09 -32.45 0.33
N ALA A 700 -7.63 -31.28 -0.01
CA ALA A 700 -8.99 -31.16 -0.54
C ALA A 700 -8.95 -30.49 -1.92
N ARG A 701 -9.68 -31.06 -2.90
CA ARG A 701 -9.97 -30.44 -4.19
C ARG A 701 -11.20 -29.55 -4.00
N THR A 702 -10.98 -28.23 -3.97
CA THR A 702 -12.02 -27.26 -3.55
C THR A 702 -12.18 -26.12 -4.53
N TRP A 703 -13.35 -25.48 -4.48
CA TRP A 703 -13.63 -24.18 -5.07
C TRP A 703 -14.30 -23.28 -4.03
N LYS A 704 -13.81 -22.06 -3.80
CA LYS A 704 -14.21 -21.26 -2.61
C LYS A 704 -14.03 -19.75 -2.77
N SER A 705 -14.76 -18.99 -1.94
CA SER A 705 -14.74 -17.51 -1.88
C SER A 705 -13.90 -16.85 -0.80
N TYR A 706 -13.32 -17.64 0.10
CA TYR A 706 -12.65 -17.12 1.28
C TYR A 706 -11.45 -18.00 1.69
N ALA A 707 -10.80 -17.70 2.81
CA ALA A 707 -9.74 -18.54 3.37
C ALA A 707 -10.20 -20.01 3.50
N ASP A 708 -9.26 -20.96 3.36
CA ASP A 708 -9.53 -22.40 3.49
C ASP A 708 -9.92 -22.72 4.92
N LEU A 709 -11.18 -22.58 5.27
CA LEU A 709 -11.69 -22.94 6.59
C LEU A 709 -12.59 -24.16 6.44
N ILE A 710 -11.94 -25.32 6.25
CA ILE A 710 -12.56 -26.64 6.34
C ILE A 710 -12.22 -27.21 7.72
N ASN A 711 -13.22 -27.66 8.45
CA ASN A 711 -12.98 -28.49 9.61
C ASN A 711 -12.91 -29.95 9.17
N VAL A 712 -11.85 -30.63 9.56
CA VAL A 712 -11.59 -32.04 9.22
C VAL A 712 -11.53 -32.84 10.52
N GLN A 713 -12.24 -33.96 10.57
CA GLN A 713 -12.19 -34.89 11.69
C GLN A 713 -11.92 -36.30 11.16
N ILE A 714 -10.88 -36.96 11.67
CA ILE A 714 -10.59 -38.36 11.34
C ILE A 714 -11.03 -39.22 12.53
N ASP A 715 -11.85 -40.23 12.27
CA ASP A 715 -12.41 -41.11 13.30
C ASP A 715 -13.03 -40.30 14.46
N ASP A 716 -12.74 -40.69 15.70
CA ASP A 716 -13.20 -40.02 16.92
C ASP A 716 -12.21 -38.93 17.41
N GLN A 717 -11.27 -38.47 16.58
CA GLN A 717 -10.32 -37.41 16.95
C GLN A 717 -11.01 -36.06 17.10
N GLU A 718 -10.37 -35.10 17.77
CA GLU A 718 -10.90 -33.73 17.82
C GLU A 718 -10.87 -33.08 16.41
N PRO A 719 -11.92 -32.34 16.01
CA PRO A 719 -11.92 -31.60 14.76
C PRO A 719 -10.70 -30.69 14.63
N PHE A 720 -10.00 -30.81 13.52
CA PHE A 720 -8.90 -29.93 13.15
C PHE A 720 -9.41 -28.83 12.22
N GLN A 721 -9.12 -27.58 12.58
CA GLN A 721 -9.38 -26.44 11.72
C GLN A 721 -8.24 -26.30 10.70
N CYS A 722 -8.51 -26.62 9.44
CA CYS A 722 -7.64 -26.25 8.33
C CYS A 722 -7.43 -24.72 8.39
N LYS A 723 -6.17 -24.29 8.53
CA LYS A 723 -5.76 -22.89 8.45
C LYS A 723 -4.69 -22.79 7.38
N GLN A 724 -5.00 -22.05 6.32
CA GLN A 724 -4.05 -21.71 5.28
C GLN A 724 -2.70 -21.28 5.88
N THR A 725 -1.61 -21.74 5.27
CA THR A 725 -0.30 -21.17 5.56
C THR A 725 -0.34 -19.66 5.28
N HIS A 726 0.12 -18.89 6.29
CA HIS A 726 -0.04 -17.46 6.60
C HIS A 726 0.16 -16.42 5.47
N ASP A 727 0.43 -16.86 4.26
CA ASP A 727 0.68 -16.06 3.06
C ASP A 727 -0.46 -16.15 2.02
N MET A 728 -1.45 -17.03 2.25
CA MET A 728 -2.54 -17.31 1.31
C MET A 728 -3.95 -16.99 1.87
N ASP A 729 -4.07 -16.41 3.08
CA ASP A 729 -5.30 -16.20 3.89
C ASP A 729 -6.40 -15.30 3.27
N GLY A 730 -6.34 -15.11 1.97
CA GLY A 730 -7.43 -14.67 1.13
C GLY A 730 -6.93 -14.91 -0.27
N ASN A 731 -7.51 -15.87 -0.96
CA ASN A 731 -7.37 -15.93 -2.40
C ASN A 731 -8.57 -15.17 -2.96
N PRO A 732 -8.50 -13.84 -3.12
CA PRO A 732 -9.55 -13.13 -3.84
C PRO A 732 -9.58 -13.75 -5.23
N TYR A 733 -10.79 -14.06 -5.70
CA TYR A 733 -11.03 -14.47 -7.06
C TYR A 733 -10.25 -13.66 -8.09
N PRO A 734 -9.98 -14.22 -9.29
CA PRO A 734 -9.51 -13.38 -10.39
C PRO A 734 -10.45 -12.17 -10.50
N SER A 735 -9.89 -11.01 -10.22
CA SER A 735 -10.55 -9.73 -10.41
C SER A 735 -10.35 -9.36 -11.87
N TRP A 736 -11.42 -8.87 -12.47
CA TRP A 736 -11.42 -8.51 -13.87
C TRP A 736 -11.81 -7.05 -14.00
N SER A 737 -11.09 -6.36 -14.87
CA SER A 737 -11.44 -5.05 -15.37
C SER A 737 -11.50 -5.12 -16.88
N ILE A 738 -12.30 -4.25 -17.48
CA ILE A 738 -12.49 -4.13 -18.92
C ILE A 738 -12.19 -2.69 -19.34
N ALA A 739 -11.57 -2.56 -20.49
CA ALA A 739 -11.46 -1.33 -21.23
C ALA A 739 -11.93 -1.53 -22.67
N THR A 740 -12.32 -0.44 -23.33
CA THR A 740 -12.75 -0.46 -24.72
C THR A 740 -12.29 0.77 -25.48
N THR A 741 -11.91 0.61 -26.75
CA THR A 741 -11.55 1.72 -27.65
C THR A 741 -12.72 2.67 -27.94
N LEU A 742 -13.93 2.37 -27.44
CA LEU A 742 -15.11 3.22 -27.52
C LEU A 742 -15.18 4.31 -26.44
N GLY A 743 -14.36 4.22 -25.39
CA GLY A 743 -14.34 5.14 -24.24
C GLY A 743 -15.07 4.61 -23.00
N GLU A 744 -14.93 5.31 -21.87
CA GLU A 744 -15.43 4.84 -20.56
C GLU A 744 -16.95 4.78 -20.51
N ASP A 745 -17.58 5.80 -21.10
CA ASP A 745 -19.03 5.97 -21.14
C ASP A 745 -19.73 4.83 -21.89
N ALA A 746 -18.99 4.04 -22.67
CA ALA A 746 -19.50 2.87 -23.36
C ALA A 746 -19.57 1.63 -22.45
N ILE A 747 -18.97 1.63 -21.27
CA ILE A 747 -18.92 0.44 -20.42
C ILE A 747 -20.03 0.46 -19.37
N VAL A 748 -20.79 -0.63 -19.27
CA VAL A 748 -21.82 -0.79 -18.22
C VAL A 748 -21.13 -1.19 -16.91
N GLN A 749 -21.31 -0.40 -15.85
CA GLN A 749 -20.71 -0.66 -14.53
C GLN A 749 -21.47 -1.76 -13.77
N PRO A 750 -20.87 -2.93 -13.49
CA PRO A 750 -21.57 -4.05 -12.89
C PRO A 750 -21.49 -4.06 -11.35
N TYR A 751 -21.38 -2.92 -10.66
CA TYR A 751 -21.25 -2.88 -9.20
C TYR A 751 -22.09 -1.75 -8.57
N LEU A 752 -22.42 -1.90 -7.28
CA LEU A 752 -23.29 -0.98 -6.53
C LEU A 752 -22.54 0.18 -5.89
N ASP A 753 -21.35 -0.08 -5.33
CA ASP A 753 -20.49 0.90 -4.67
C ASP A 753 -19.03 0.47 -4.80
N LEU A 754 -18.11 1.42 -4.97
CA LEU A 754 -16.67 1.18 -4.89
C LEU A 754 -16.27 1.07 -3.42
N GLY A 755 -15.79 -0.10 -3.00
CA GLY A 755 -15.30 -0.31 -1.64
C GLY A 755 -13.96 0.39 -1.36
N LYS A 756 -13.42 0.20 -0.14
CA LYS A 756 -12.14 0.77 0.36
C LYS A 756 -10.92 0.56 -0.55
N TYR A 757 -11.00 -0.32 -1.54
CA TYR A 757 -9.90 -0.70 -2.42
C TYR A 757 -10.18 -0.45 -3.91
N ASN A 758 -11.15 0.42 -4.25
CA ASN A 758 -11.60 0.60 -5.64
C ASN A 758 -12.08 -0.71 -6.31
N MET A 759 -12.53 -1.66 -5.49
CA MET A 759 -13.11 -2.92 -5.95
C MET A 759 -14.59 -2.95 -5.58
N GLY A 760 -15.44 -3.29 -6.56
CA GLY A 760 -16.88 -3.43 -6.39
C GLY A 760 -17.29 -4.91 -6.28
N ALA A 761 -18.24 -5.22 -5.40
CA ALA A 761 -18.90 -6.52 -5.44
C ALA A 761 -19.70 -6.63 -6.74
N TYR A 762 -19.48 -7.71 -7.50
CA TYR A 762 -20.21 -7.93 -8.75
C TYR A 762 -21.71 -7.99 -8.51
N ASN A 763 -22.45 -7.16 -9.23
CA ASN A 763 -23.89 -7.06 -9.21
C ASN A 763 -24.45 -7.36 -10.61
N PRO A 764 -24.89 -8.61 -10.88
CA PRO A 764 -25.48 -8.95 -12.17
C PRO A 764 -26.77 -8.19 -12.46
N THR A 765 -27.46 -7.63 -11.45
CA THR A 765 -28.69 -6.83 -11.69
C THR A 765 -28.40 -5.45 -12.27
N ALA A 766 -27.13 -5.01 -12.27
CA ALA A 766 -26.72 -3.76 -12.91
C ALA A 766 -26.47 -3.95 -14.41
N LEU A 767 -26.38 -5.19 -14.90
CA LEU A 767 -26.25 -5.48 -16.33
C LEU A 767 -27.55 -5.17 -17.06
N LEU A 768 -27.41 -4.68 -18.29
CA LEU A 768 -28.52 -4.50 -19.22
C LEU A 768 -28.99 -5.88 -19.75
N PRO A 769 -30.27 -6.04 -20.12
CA PRO A 769 -30.77 -7.29 -20.69
C PRO A 769 -29.97 -7.69 -21.95
N HIS A 770 -29.60 -8.97 -22.05
CA HIS A 770 -28.82 -9.49 -23.18
C HIS A 770 -29.10 -10.99 -23.41
N PRO A 771 -29.40 -11.44 -24.65
CA PRO A 771 -29.81 -12.84 -24.91
C PRO A 771 -28.81 -13.92 -24.48
N ALA A 772 -27.50 -13.61 -24.55
CA ALA A 772 -26.45 -14.53 -24.11
C ALA A 772 -26.31 -14.66 -22.57
N LEU A 773 -27.03 -13.84 -21.80
CA LEU A 773 -27.01 -13.84 -20.33
C LEU A 773 -28.31 -14.38 -19.70
N ASP A 774 -29.34 -14.61 -20.51
CA ASP A 774 -30.59 -15.27 -20.13
C ASP A 774 -30.38 -16.79 -19.96
#